data_AF-A0A958A0P9-F1
#
_entry.id   AF-A0A958A0P9-F1
#
_cell.length_a   1.000
_cell.length_b   1.000
_cell.length_c   1.000
_cell.angle_alpha   90.00
_cell.angle_beta   90.00
_cell.angle_gamma   90.00
#
_symmetry.space_group_name_H-M   'P 1'
#
loop_
_entity.id
_entity.type
_entity.pdbx_description
1 polymer ?
#
loop_
_entity_poly.entity_id
_entity_poly.type
_entity_poly.pdbx_seq_one_letter_code
_entity_poly.pdbx_strand_id
1 'polypeptide(L)'
;MKLPPQFPKLTYKSIVGYGLVIFLLLLVAVPALANTTPGRSFLDFPFNSKTGYTLRSARPLSPGINVNHLEPGQENWYVYNRTSFNEGDADIVSLALRYQSEAVISTAEANFQILAEAQSTPGDPTAVTPETVGGGTLSPVGRPGLTETVWSGQVGERNDYYVRVFNNSPFKLEYTLEAKTETSAAAGAIPAGLNTLINSNEALSARQMAWSLTAQAVDNMTAVQAAQWMQEAQAVGWLITAGTSPDQVAKPADANPQTLWRLTAQAIDGQDAQTAAQWLIQADALGWLTIPPGTLKNPNEETLQLDNKGGDEGGSSSEPEPVPAPPDEPEQDYVPVNIYPNNPLEFNFHDVNSGRLAPDGEHWYELHRDDLDEDLIENLDLTMFFTPSQGFLSNKVNFEIFPAGQYHIWERGDADYMENMGAGMWVSRDKDPLTSERLWAGSLVDGDTYFIKIKNGSPEVVDYYLFPNDVWNAELGNPTLHKGDASHGRVPYTAPVTRSTGPVEPGSGPPEAIELKVGTTTGDLEAGEEMWYKFVYSDPSDESADQDFIFYMTNTPLDDIRARHADFEIYPGSQLHLWVRGTVDELDPLGASAPATFAQLDDVRSLQVLWSGQLKKEHVYYVKVYNHDIGPLEYEFKVKTQ
;
A
#
# COMPACT_ATOMS: atom_id res chain seq x y z
N MET A 1 -44.35 18.44 33.17
CA MET A 1 -43.98 18.29 34.59
C MET A 1 -42.46 18.39 34.66
N LYS A 2 -41.87 19.51 35.12
CA LYS A 2 -40.42 19.74 35.16
C LYS A 2 -39.90 19.39 36.56
N LEU A 3 -39.00 18.41 36.67
CA LEU A 3 -38.26 18.14 37.91
C LEU A 3 -36.98 18.99 37.93
N PRO A 4 -36.65 19.68 39.05
CA PRO A 4 -35.42 20.44 39.15
C PRO A 4 -34.23 19.55 39.55
N PRO A 5 -33.01 19.84 39.08
CA PRO A 5 -31.81 19.11 39.47
C PRO A 5 -31.39 19.52 40.89
N GLN A 6 -31.27 18.52 41.78
CA GLN A 6 -30.64 18.69 43.09
C GLN A 6 -29.17 18.25 43.00
N PHE A 7 -28.25 19.21 42.99
CA PHE A 7 -26.85 18.93 43.31
C PHE A 7 -26.63 19.08 44.82
N PRO A 8 -25.97 18.11 45.48
CA PRO A 8 -25.67 18.21 46.91
C PRO A 8 -24.65 19.33 47.12
N LYS A 9 -25.05 20.38 47.85
CA LYS A 9 -24.16 21.46 48.24
C LYS A 9 -23.04 20.90 49.12
N LEU A 10 -21.81 20.89 48.59
CA LEU A 10 -20.61 20.61 49.37
C LEU A 10 -20.53 21.63 50.51
N THR A 11 -20.81 21.21 51.73
CA THR A 11 -20.74 22.11 52.88
C THR A 11 -19.30 22.41 53.23
N TYR A 12 -19.01 23.63 53.69
CA TYR A 12 -17.69 24.08 54.14
C TYR A 12 -17.05 23.10 55.15
N LYS A 13 -17.86 22.41 55.96
CA LYS A 13 -17.40 21.36 56.89
C LYS A 13 -16.72 20.17 56.18
N SER A 14 -17.20 19.78 55.01
CA SER A 14 -16.61 18.69 54.21
C SER A 14 -15.23 19.09 53.69
N ILE A 15 -15.09 20.31 53.19
CA ILE A 15 -13.82 20.82 52.65
C ILE A 15 -12.77 20.93 53.77
N VAL A 16 -13.15 21.44 54.93
CA VAL A 16 -12.26 21.53 56.10
C VAL A 16 -11.87 20.13 56.62
N GLY A 17 -12.79 19.17 56.58
CA GLY A 17 -12.52 17.78 56.95
C GLY A 17 -11.47 17.14 56.05
N TYR A 18 -11.61 17.25 54.73
CA TYR A 18 -10.64 16.70 53.78
C TYR A 18 -9.28 17.39 53.88
N GLY A 19 -9.26 18.72 54.06
CA GLY A 19 -8.02 19.47 54.24
C GLY A 19 -7.23 19.03 55.48
N LEU A 20 -7.93 18.73 56.58
CA LEU A 20 -7.28 18.32 57.83
C LEU A 20 -6.71 16.89 57.75
N VAL A 21 -7.36 15.98 57.01
CA VAL A 21 -6.85 14.63 56.75
C VAL A 21 -5.59 14.66 55.88
N ILE A 22 -5.58 15.50 54.83
CA ILE A 22 -4.40 15.67 53.96
C ILE A 22 -3.23 16.27 54.75
N PHE A 23 -3.50 17.25 55.61
CA PHE A 23 -2.47 17.88 56.44
C PHE A 23 -1.87 16.92 57.47
N LEU A 24 -2.69 16.06 58.08
CA LEU A 24 -2.23 15.00 58.98
C LEU A 24 -1.40 13.94 58.25
N LEU A 25 -1.78 13.55 57.03
CA LEU A 25 -0.99 12.63 56.20
C LEU A 25 0.39 13.20 55.87
N LEU A 26 0.47 14.49 55.54
CA LEU A 26 1.74 15.17 55.28
C LEU A 26 2.63 15.27 56.52
N LEU A 27 2.06 15.54 57.70
CA LEU A 27 2.81 15.59 58.97
C LEU A 27 3.43 14.24 59.36
N VAL A 28 2.83 13.12 58.94
CA VAL A 28 3.37 11.78 59.19
C VAL A 28 4.38 11.36 58.11
N ALA A 29 4.15 11.73 56.85
CA ALA A 29 5.01 11.36 55.73
C ALA A 29 6.36 12.09 55.73
N VAL A 30 6.38 13.39 56.09
CA VAL A 30 7.59 14.22 55.98
C VAL A 30 8.72 13.79 56.94
N PRO A 31 8.48 13.46 58.22
CA PRO A 31 9.53 12.95 59.11
C PRO A 31 10.03 11.55 58.74
N ALA A 32 9.17 10.72 58.13
CA ALA A 32 9.56 9.39 57.65
C ALA A 32 10.51 9.46 56.43
N LEU A 33 10.38 10.51 55.61
CA LEU A 33 11.25 10.78 54.47
C LEU A 33 12.57 11.48 54.85
N ALA A 34 12.61 12.20 55.98
CA ALA A 34 13.79 12.96 56.41
C ALA A 34 14.86 12.12 57.15
N ASN A 35 14.55 10.89 57.57
CA ASN A 35 15.46 10.01 58.32
C ASN A 35 16.12 8.90 57.48
N THR A 36 16.07 8.97 56.15
CA THR A 36 16.78 8.04 55.29
C THR A 36 18.16 8.58 54.91
N THR A 37 19.18 7.73 55.05
CA THR A 37 20.58 8.03 54.71
C THR A 37 20.68 8.52 53.26
N PRO A 38 21.36 9.66 52.99
CA PRO A 38 21.43 10.18 51.63
C PRO A 38 22.23 9.21 50.75
N GLY A 39 21.54 8.58 49.79
CA GLY A 39 22.15 7.72 48.78
C GLY A 39 21.43 6.42 48.43
N ARG A 40 20.30 6.06 49.06
CA ARG A 40 19.50 4.90 48.64
C ARG A 40 17.99 5.17 48.73
N SER A 41 17.35 5.21 47.56
CA SER A 41 15.89 5.15 47.42
C SER A 41 15.39 3.76 47.84
N PHE A 42 14.40 3.71 48.74
CA PHE A 42 13.83 2.47 49.27
C PHE A 42 12.69 1.91 48.41
N LEU A 43 12.54 2.41 47.17
CA LEU A 43 11.57 1.94 46.17
C LEU A 43 12.19 1.63 44.80
N ASP A 44 13.50 1.39 44.73
CA ASP A 44 14.10 0.77 43.54
C ASP A 44 13.96 -0.76 43.61
N PHE A 45 12.80 -1.26 43.19
CA PHE A 45 12.70 -2.63 42.67
C PHE A 45 13.03 -2.58 41.18
N PRO A 46 14.14 -3.20 40.70
CA PRO A 46 14.49 -3.17 39.28
C PRO A 46 13.67 -4.23 38.55
N PHE A 47 12.49 -3.86 38.06
CA PHE A 47 11.73 -4.65 37.07
C PHE A 47 11.54 -3.88 35.75
N ASN A 48 12.56 -3.14 35.33
CA ASN A 48 12.60 -2.48 34.02
C ASN A 48 14.03 -2.41 33.47
N SER A 49 14.79 -3.51 33.54
CA SER A 49 15.93 -3.63 32.64
C SER A 49 15.35 -3.65 31.23
N LYS A 50 15.60 -2.61 30.44
CA LYS A 50 15.23 -2.53 29.03
C LYS A 50 15.87 -3.70 28.27
N THR A 51 15.23 -4.86 28.27
CA THR A 51 15.70 -6.06 27.55
C THR A 51 15.48 -5.85 26.06
N GLY A 52 16.47 -6.22 25.26
CA GLY A 52 16.39 -6.26 23.81
C GLY A 52 17.05 -5.09 23.09
N TYR A 53 17.62 -4.08 23.76
CA TYR A 53 18.22 -2.93 23.05
C TYR A 53 19.72 -3.04 22.81
N THR A 54 20.34 -4.07 23.37
CA THR A 54 21.76 -4.37 23.18
C THR A 54 21.93 -5.87 23.02
N LEU A 55 23.01 -6.28 22.35
CA LEU A 55 23.43 -7.68 22.22
C LEU A 55 23.38 -8.45 23.55
N ARG A 56 23.92 -7.87 24.64
CA ARG A 56 23.96 -8.49 25.98
C ARG A 56 22.60 -8.63 26.66
N SER A 57 21.61 -7.91 26.15
CA SER A 57 20.25 -7.90 26.68
C SER A 57 19.25 -8.53 25.71
N ALA A 58 19.73 -9.21 24.66
CA ALA A 58 18.91 -9.76 23.60
C ALA A 58 17.76 -10.63 24.14
N ARG A 59 16.57 -10.47 23.55
CA ARG A 59 15.38 -11.24 23.95
C ARG A 59 15.43 -12.62 23.31
N PRO A 60 14.96 -13.70 23.97
CA PRO A 60 14.82 -14.99 23.29
C PRO A 60 13.92 -14.85 22.05
N LEU A 61 14.39 -15.32 20.90
CA LEU A 61 13.58 -15.44 19.69
C LEU A 61 12.64 -16.64 19.89
N SER A 62 11.33 -16.42 19.83
CA SER A 62 10.37 -17.53 19.93
C SER A 62 10.06 -18.10 18.54
N PRO A 63 9.79 -19.42 18.42
CA PRO A 63 9.24 -19.98 17.18
C PRO A 63 7.93 -19.29 16.79
N GLY A 64 7.73 -19.03 15.49
CA GLY A 64 6.58 -18.29 14.98
C GLY A 64 6.77 -16.78 15.02
N ILE A 65 5.69 -16.05 15.28
CA ILE A 65 5.63 -14.58 15.10
C ILE A 65 6.09 -13.85 16.37
N ASN A 66 7.10 -12.99 16.24
CA ASN A 66 7.57 -12.07 17.28
C ASN A 66 7.18 -10.64 16.90
N VAL A 67 6.21 -10.04 17.60
CA VAL A 67 5.72 -8.67 17.31
C VAL A 67 6.42 -7.65 18.19
N ASN A 68 6.82 -6.51 17.61
CA ASN A 68 7.37 -5.39 18.37
C ASN A 68 7.31 -4.07 17.57
N HIS A 69 7.83 -2.99 18.15
CA HIS A 69 8.02 -1.72 17.45
C HIS A 69 9.45 -1.18 17.61
N LEU A 70 9.85 -0.28 16.72
CA LEU A 70 11.11 0.48 16.75
C LEU A 70 10.84 1.95 16.46
N GLU A 71 11.24 2.84 17.36
CA GLU A 71 11.31 4.27 17.05
C GLU A 71 12.49 4.55 16.09
N PRO A 72 12.52 5.72 15.42
CA PRO A 72 13.65 6.17 14.62
C PRO A 72 14.99 6.07 15.36
N GLY A 73 15.99 5.44 14.72
CA GLY A 73 17.33 5.20 15.25
C GLY A 73 17.43 4.07 16.28
N GLN A 74 16.34 3.32 16.55
CA GLN A 74 16.37 2.22 17.51
C GLN A 74 16.70 0.87 16.85
N GLU A 75 17.14 -0.05 17.70
CA GLU A 75 17.36 -1.45 17.35
C GLU A 75 16.83 -2.39 18.44
N ASN A 76 16.35 -3.55 18.00
CA ASN A 76 15.94 -4.65 18.84
C ASN A 76 16.82 -5.87 18.54
N TRP A 77 17.25 -6.55 19.59
CA TRP A 77 18.13 -7.70 19.56
C TRP A 77 17.37 -8.91 20.05
N TYR A 78 17.42 -9.97 19.25
CA TYR A 78 16.93 -11.29 19.60
C TYR A 78 18.08 -12.28 19.65
N VAL A 79 18.00 -13.29 20.52
CA VAL A 79 18.93 -14.40 20.59
C VAL A 79 18.19 -15.69 20.22
N TYR A 80 18.73 -16.39 19.24
CA TYR A 80 18.32 -17.70 18.79
C TYR A 80 19.42 -18.70 19.17
N ASN A 81 19.00 -19.78 19.84
CA ASN A 81 19.84 -20.96 20.02
C ASN A 81 19.00 -22.16 19.58
N ARG A 82 19.60 -23.08 18.81
CA ARG A 82 18.93 -24.29 18.29
C ARG A 82 18.23 -25.10 19.39
N THR A 83 18.81 -25.16 20.59
CA THR A 83 18.22 -25.87 21.73
C THR A 83 16.92 -25.24 22.24
N SER A 84 16.71 -23.94 22.02
CA SER A 84 15.51 -23.20 22.47
C SER A 84 14.27 -23.55 21.65
N PHE A 85 14.43 -24.04 20.42
CA PHE A 85 13.31 -24.33 19.53
C PHE A 85 12.75 -25.75 19.70
N ASN A 86 13.35 -26.60 20.55
CA ASN A 86 12.94 -28.00 20.79
C ASN A 86 12.78 -28.88 19.53
N GLU A 87 13.31 -28.44 18.38
CA GLU A 87 13.28 -29.17 17.11
C GLU A 87 14.65 -29.80 16.87
N GLY A 88 14.82 -31.02 17.36
CA GLY A 88 16.13 -31.71 17.42
C GLY A 88 16.86 -31.83 16.08
N ASP A 89 16.13 -31.83 14.96
CA ASP A 89 16.68 -32.12 13.63
C ASP A 89 16.69 -30.91 12.68
N ALA A 90 16.24 -29.73 13.12
CA ALA A 90 16.30 -28.55 12.26
C ALA A 90 17.72 -27.98 12.19
N ASP A 91 18.28 -27.91 10.98
CA ASP A 91 19.59 -27.35 10.70
C ASP A 91 19.53 -26.06 9.88
N ILE A 92 18.32 -25.66 9.44
CA ILE A 92 18.06 -24.40 8.75
C ILE A 92 17.08 -23.56 9.59
N VAL A 93 17.34 -22.26 9.65
CA VAL A 93 16.39 -21.27 10.19
C VAL A 93 16.03 -20.29 9.09
N SER A 94 14.73 -20.07 8.91
CA SER A 94 14.13 -19.06 8.07
C SER A 94 13.58 -17.93 8.94
N LEU A 95 13.97 -16.70 8.65
CA LEU A 95 13.51 -15.47 9.30
C LEU A 95 12.80 -14.60 8.27
N ALA A 96 11.63 -14.08 8.63
CA ALA A 96 10.90 -13.11 7.82
C ALA A 96 10.52 -11.89 8.66
N LEU A 97 11.02 -10.71 8.28
CA LEU A 97 10.66 -9.43 8.88
C LEU A 97 9.60 -8.77 8.00
N ARG A 98 8.43 -8.47 8.55
CA ARG A 98 7.36 -7.73 7.87
C ARG A 98 7.04 -6.46 8.62
N TYR A 99 6.90 -5.36 7.91
CA TYR A 99 6.42 -4.09 8.46
C TYR A 99 5.57 -3.34 7.43
N GLN A 100 4.61 -2.57 7.94
CA GLN A 100 3.81 -1.65 7.14
C GLN A 100 4.36 -0.24 7.31
N SER A 101 4.42 0.49 6.21
CA SER A 101 4.84 1.88 6.19
C SER A 101 4.15 2.59 5.03
N GLU A 102 3.60 3.76 5.31
CA GLU A 102 3.05 4.67 4.28
C GLU A 102 4.16 5.26 3.41
N ALA A 103 5.39 5.33 3.93
CA ALA A 103 6.56 5.74 3.19
C ALA A 103 7.32 4.52 2.62
N VAL A 104 7.92 4.69 1.44
CA VAL A 104 8.86 3.71 0.88
C VAL A 104 10.15 3.75 1.70
N ILE A 105 10.36 2.74 2.55
CA ILE A 105 11.57 2.59 3.37
C ILE A 105 12.48 1.57 2.71
N SER A 106 13.73 1.94 2.46
CA SER A 106 14.70 1.02 1.85
C SER A 106 15.19 -0.04 2.85
N THR A 107 15.71 -1.16 2.36
CA THR A 107 16.33 -2.21 3.20
C THR A 107 17.64 -1.77 3.87
N ALA A 108 18.19 -0.61 3.50
CA ALA A 108 19.31 0.02 4.21
C ALA A 108 18.83 0.83 5.43
N GLU A 109 17.59 1.32 5.39
CA GLU A 109 16.98 2.10 6.45
C GLU A 109 16.26 1.21 7.47
N ALA A 110 15.58 0.14 7.05
CA ALA A 110 14.89 -0.78 7.96
C ALA A 110 15.03 -2.25 7.52
N ASN A 111 15.71 -3.05 8.34
CA ASN A 111 15.95 -4.46 8.07
C ASN A 111 16.43 -5.22 9.32
N PHE A 112 16.90 -6.45 9.13
CA PHE A 112 17.60 -7.22 10.16
C PHE A 112 18.94 -7.77 9.68
N GLN A 113 19.86 -7.94 10.63
CA GLN A 113 21.17 -8.58 10.49
C GLN A 113 21.29 -9.77 11.43
N ILE A 114 22.03 -10.78 11.02
CA ILE A 114 22.26 -11.99 11.81
C ILE A 114 23.74 -12.12 12.11
N LEU A 115 24.06 -12.26 13.38
CA LEU A 115 25.41 -12.43 13.88
C LEU A 115 25.51 -13.79 14.56
N ALA A 116 26.60 -14.51 14.34
CA ALA A 116 26.90 -15.75 15.04
C ALA A 116 28.01 -15.51 16.07
N GLU A 117 27.78 -15.93 17.31
CA GLU A 117 28.79 -16.01 18.36
C GLU A 117 29.05 -17.49 18.65
N ALA A 118 30.30 -17.93 18.42
CA ALA A 118 30.71 -19.26 18.83
C ALA A 118 30.65 -19.34 20.36
N GLN A 119 29.97 -20.34 20.93
CA GLN A 119 29.93 -20.50 22.38
C GLN A 119 31.35 -20.65 22.91
N SER A 120 31.77 -19.70 23.75
CA SER A 120 33.09 -19.72 24.38
C SER A 120 33.23 -21.02 25.17
N THR A 121 34.34 -21.74 24.96
CA THR A 121 34.63 -22.92 25.78
C THR A 121 34.76 -22.48 27.23
N PRO A 122 34.09 -23.13 28.20
CA PRO A 122 34.14 -22.73 29.60
C PRO A 122 35.60 -22.61 30.09
N GLY A 123 36.06 -21.38 30.36
CA GLY A 123 37.42 -21.09 30.84
C GLY A 123 38.26 -20.12 29.97
N ASP A 124 37.80 -19.71 28.79
CA ASP A 124 38.47 -18.68 27.98
C ASP A 124 37.66 -17.36 28.02
N PRO A 125 38.13 -16.32 28.75
CA PRO A 125 37.42 -15.05 28.90
C PRO A 125 37.65 -14.07 27.72
N THR A 126 38.26 -14.51 26.61
CA THR A 126 38.39 -13.63 25.45
C THR A 126 37.01 -13.38 24.84
N ALA A 127 36.61 -12.10 24.80
CA ALA A 127 35.35 -11.68 24.19
C ALA A 127 35.39 -12.00 22.69
N VAL A 128 34.57 -12.96 22.27
CA VAL A 128 34.41 -13.28 20.85
C VAL A 128 33.57 -12.16 20.23
N THR A 129 34.12 -11.46 19.25
CA THR A 129 33.32 -10.50 18.46
C THR A 129 32.39 -11.33 17.57
N PRO A 130 31.05 -11.13 17.63
CA PRO A 130 30.12 -11.85 16.77
C PRO A 130 30.44 -11.59 15.28
N GLU A 131 30.37 -12.63 14.45
CA GLU A 131 30.58 -12.54 13.01
C GLU A 131 29.24 -12.39 12.30
N THR A 132 29.13 -11.43 11.36
CA THR A 132 27.91 -11.28 10.55
C THR A 132 27.79 -12.44 9.56
N VAL A 133 26.76 -13.27 9.72
CA VAL A 133 26.51 -14.43 8.84
C VAL A 133 25.49 -14.14 7.73
N GLY A 134 24.71 -13.07 7.87
CA GLY A 134 23.75 -12.64 6.85
C GLY A 134 22.86 -11.48 7.28
N GLY A 135 21.89 -11.14 6.45
CA GLY A 135 20.84 -10.15 6.71
C GLY A 135 19.63 -10.40 5.82
N GLY A 136 18.51 -9.75 6.13
CA GLY A 136 17.28 -9.89 5.35
C GLY A 136 17.44 -9.35 3.93
N THR A 137 17.00 -10.12 2.93
CA THR A 137 16.86 -9.68 1.53
C THR A 137 15.40 -9.42 1.24
N LEU A 138 15.08 -8.50 0.32
CA LEU A 138 13.68 -8.18 -0.01
C LEU A 138 12.97 -9.43 -0.54
N SER A 139 11.78 -9.71 -0.01
CA SER A 139 10.93 -10.81 -0.46
C SER A 139 10.48 -10.55 -1.91
N PRO A 140 10.53 -11.56 -2.80
CA PRO A 140 10.03 -11.41 -4.16
C PRO A 140 8.49 -11.36 -4.21
N VAL A 141 7.79 -11.78 -3.14
CA VAL A 141 6.32 -11.88 -3.08
C VAL A 141 5.72 -10.69 -2.32
N GLY A 142 6.25 -9.49 -2.57
CA GLY A 142 5.80 -8.26 -1.90
C GLY A 142 4.31 -8.00 -2.14
N ARG A 143 3.59 -7.62 -1.07
CA ARG A 143 2.21 -7.09 -1.18
C ARG A 143 2.27 -5.56 -1.17
N PRO A 144 1.42 -4.85 -1.93
CA PRO A 144 1.32 -3.40 -1.83
C PRO A 144 1.15 -2.95 -0.36
N GLY A 145 1.96 -1.99 0.09
CA GLY A 145 1.93 -1.46 1.47
C GLY A 145 2.58 -2.33 2.55
N LEU A 146 3.10 -3.53 2.22
CA LEU A 146 3.79 -4.41 3.16
C LEU A 146 5.22 -4.69 2.65
N THR A 147 6.22 -4.23 3.41
CA THR A 147 7.60 -4.59 3.13
C THR A 147 7.95 -5.87 3.88
N GLU A 148 8.43 -6.88 3.15
CA GLU A 148 8.91 -8.14 3.71
C GLU A 148 10.39 -8.33 3.34
N THR A 149 11.23 -8.63 4.33
CA THR A 149 12.60 -9.12 4.11
C THR A 149 12.75 -10.53 4.69
N VAL A 150 13.45 -11.40 3.98
CA VAL A 150 13.61 -12.82 4.33
C VAL A 150 15.08 -13.20 4.40
N TRP A 151 15.40 -14.17 5.24
CA TRP A 151 16.70 -14.82 5.27
C TRP A 151 16.53 -16.28 5.65
N SER A 152 17.24 -17.18 4.97
CA SER A 152 17.35 -18.58 5.38
C SER A 152 18.82 -18.98 5.41
N GLY A 153 19.25 -19.67 6.46
CA GLY A 153 20.62 -20.12 6.58
C GLY A 153 20.80 -21.27 7.56
N GLN A 154 21.93 -21.97 7.41
CA GLN A 154 22.28 -23.07 8.29
C GLN A 154 22.71 -22.57 9.68
N VAL A 155 22.21 -23.24 10.71
CA VAL A 155 22.54 -22.94 12.11
C VAL A 155 23.34 -24.09 12.74
N GLY A 156 24.52 -23.77 13.26
CA GLY A 156 25.40 -24.70 13.96
C GLY A 156 24.86 -25.05 15.34
N GLU A 157 25.10 -26.29 15.78
CA GLU A 157 24.60 -26.82 17.06
C GLU A 157 25.11 -26.10 18.31
N ARG A 158 26.23 -25.37 18.22
CA ARG A 158 26.94 -24.77 19.35
C ARG A 158 27.14 -23.26 19.23
N ASN A 159 26.39 -22.62 18.34
CA ASN A 159 26.48 -21.17 18.14
C ASN A 159 25.21 -20.52 18.69
N ASP A 160 25.39 -19.40 19.38
CA ASP A 160 24.31 -18.48 19.67
C ASP A 160 24.21 -17.50 18.49
N TYR A 161 23.01 -17.36 17.93
CA TYR A 161 22.74 -16.46 16.83
C TYR A 161 21.99 -15.25 17.35
N TYR A 162 22.43 -14.06 16.99
CA TYR A 162 21.78 -12.82 17.37
C TYR A 162 21.16 -12.16 16.14
N VAL A 163 19.87 -11.84 16.22
CA VAL A 163 19.14 -11.13 15.19
C VAL A 163 18.97 -9.68 15.63
N ARG A 164 19.64 -8.78 14.92
CA ARG A 164 19.55 -7.33 15.12
C ARG A 164 18.55 -6.76 14.13
N VAL A 165 17.36 -6.42 14.59
CA VAL A 165 16.36 -5.66 13.82
C VAL A 165 16.62 -4.18 14.07
N PHE A 166 16.77 -3.36 13.03
CA PHE A 166 17.10 -1.94 13.17
C PHE A 166 16.18 -1.07 12.34
N ASN A 167 15.99 0.16 12.82
CA ASN A 167 15.23 1.21 12.17
C ASN A 167 16.07 2.50 12.13
N ASN A 168 16.72 2.75 11.01
CA ASN A 168 17.40 4.00 10.70
C ASN A 168 16.50 4.98 9.91
N SER A 169 15.25 4.61 9.63
CA SER A 169 14.29 5.50 8.98
C SER A 169 13.79 6.59 9.96
N PRO A 170 13.24 7.71 9.45
CA PRO A 170 12.65 8.74 10.30
C PRO A 170 11.25 8.36 10.84
N PHE A 171 10.73 7.18 10.48
CA PHE A 171 9.38 6.74 10.85
C PHE A 171 9.43 5.69 11.95
N LYS A 172 8.39 5.65 12.79
CA LYS A 172 8.18 4.54 13.72
C LYS A 172 7.81 3.29 12.93
N LEU A 173 8.41 2.15 13.26
CA LEU A 173 8.11 0.86 12.65
C LEU A 173 7.36 -0.03 13.61
N GLU A 174 6.21 -0.53 13.18
CA GLU A 174 5.54 -1.68 13.79
C GLU A 174 5.85 -2.90 12.92
N TYR A 175 6.48 -3.92 13.50
CA TYR A 175 7.00 -5.05 12.74
C TYR A 175 6.67 -6.39 13.38
N THR A 176 6.66 -7.39 12.51
CA THR A 176 6.59 -8.81 12.89
C THR A 176 7.84 -9.51 12.39
N LEU A 177 8.51 -10.27 13.26
CA LEU A 177 9.65 -11.11 12.93
C LEU A 177 9.23 -12.57 13.12
N GLU A 178 8.97 -13.25 12.02
CA GLU A 178 8.63 -14.67 12.00
C GLU A 178 9.91 -15.51 11.96
N ALA A 179 10.02 -16.50 12.85
CA ALA A 179 11.13 -17.45 12.89
C ALA A 179 10.61 -18.88 12.73
N LYS A 180 11.11 -19.58 11.71
CA LYS A 180 10.75 -20.96 11.39
C LYS A 180 12.00 -21.81 11.24
N THR A 181 11.96 -22.99 11.81
CA THR A 181 13.00 -24.01 11.67
C THR A 181 12.60 -25.00 10.58
N GLU A 182 13.59 -25.43 9.80
CA GLU A 182 13.42 -26.36 8.69
C GLU A 182 14.50 -27.44 8.76
N THR A 183 14.11 -28.69 8.53
CA THR A 183 15.05 -29.80 8.37
C THR A 183 15.58 -29.78 6.93
N SER A 184 16.88 -29.97 6.71
CA SER A 184 17.48 -30.11 5.38
C SER A 184 16.80 -31.16 4.49
N ALA A 185 16.14 -32.16 5.08
CA ALA A 185 15.32 -33.14 4.37
C ALA A 185 13.99 -32.56 3.84
N ALA A 186 13.38 -31.61 4.54
CA ALA A 186 12.20 -30.86 4.08
C ALA A 186 12.59 -29.73 3.11
N ALA A 187 13.80 -29.17 3.27
CA ALA A 187 14.48 -28.32 2.27
C ALA A 187 15.09 -29.13 1.10
N GLY A 188 14.83 -30.45 1.07
CA GLY A 188 15.47 -31.44 0.23
C GLY A 188 15.02 -31.45 -1.23
N ALA A 189 15.56 -30.51 -2.00
CA ALA A 189 16.05 -30.75 -3.37
C ALA A 189 17.49 -30.24 -3.53
N ILE A 190 18.36 -30.56 -2.57
CA ILE A 190 19.80 -30.22 -2.59
C ILE A 190 20.63 -31.49 -2.28
N PRO A 191 21.50 -31.95 -3.19
CA PRO A 191 22.39 -33.10 -2.94
C PRO A 191 23.67 -32.69 -2.18
N ALA A 192 24.16 -33.62 -1.34
CA ALA A 192 25.31 -33.52 -0.44
C ALA A 192 26.71 -33.39 -1.10
N GLY A 193 26.80 -32.93 -2.36
CA GLY A 193 28.05 -32.88 -3.13
C GLY A 193 28.70 -31.50 -3.26
N LEU A 194 28.12 -30.43 -2.70
CA LEU A 194 28.52 -29.04 -3.00
C LEU A 194 29.22 -28.30 -1.85
N ASN A 195 29.76 -29.01 -0.85
CA ASN A 195 30.31 -28.40 0.36
C ASN A 195 31.71 -27.75 0.22
N THR A 196 32.33 -27.74 -0.96
CA THR A 196 33.73 -27.31 -1.07
C THR A 196 34.04 -26.21 -2.08
N LEU A 197 33.07 -25.63 -2.81
CA LEU A 197 33.43 -24.58 -3.79
C LEU A 197 32.41 -23.45 -4.08
N ILE A 198 31.24 -23.36 -3.41
CA ILE A 198 30.34 -22.20 -3.57
C ILE A 198 29.69 -21.88 -2.21
N ASN A 199 30.38 -21.07 -1.41
CA ASN A 199 29.93 -20.61 -0.07
C ASN A 199 29.37 -19.17 -0.10
N SER A 200 28.63 -18.77 -1.13
CA SER A 200 27.96 -17.46 -1.11
C SER A 200 26.44 -17.64 -1.01
N ASN A 201 25.86 -17.03 0.03
CA ASN A 201 24.41 -16.88 0.21
C ASN A 201 23.72 -16.27 -1.04
N GLU A 202 24.49 -15.57 -1.87
CA GLU A 202 24.08 -15.04 -3.18
C GLU A 202 23.60 -16.13 -4.15
N ALA A 203 24.24 -17.30 -4.19
CA ALA A 203 23.85 -18.36 -5.11
C ALA A 203 22.52 -19.02 -4.72
N LEU A 204 22.25 -19.13 -3.41
CA LEU A 204 20.97 -19.63 -2.90
C LEU A 204 19.84 -18.63 -3.16
N SER A 205 20.10 -17.34 -2.93
CA SER A 205 19.16 -16.25 -3.22
C SER A 205 18.82 -16.15 -4.70
N ALA A 206 19.82 -16.25 -5.59
CA ALA A 206 19.60 -16.23 -7.03
C ALA A 206 18.76 -17.42 -7.51
N ARG A 207 18.95 -18.60 -6.90
CA ARG A 207 18.15 -19.80 -7.22
C ARG A 207 16.70 -19.65 -6.77
N GLN A 208 16.45 -19.10 -5.58
CA GLN A 208 15.09 -18.86 -5.09
C GLN A 208 14.36 -17.84 -5.98
N MET A 209 15.05 -16.76 -6.37
CA MET A 209 14.50 -15.74 -7.28
C MET A 209 14.19 -16.35 -8.65
N ALA A 210 15.07 -17.18 -9.21
CA ALA A 210 14.84 -17.89 -10.47
C ALA A 210 13.58 -18.77 -10.43
N TRP A 211 13.35 -19.48 -9.32
CA TRP A 211 12.13 -20.29 -9.14
C TRP A 211 10.87 -19.45 -8.99
N SER A 212 10.93 -18.34 -8.26
CA SER A 212 9.81 -17.40 -8.12
C SER A 212 9.40 -16.84 -9.48
N LEU A 213 10.36 -16.35 -10.27
CA LEU A 213 10.10 -15.83 -11.62
C LEU A 213 9.55 -16.89 -12.56
N THR A 214 9.99 -18.13 -12.42
CA THR A 214 9.46 -19.25 -13.20
C THR A 214 8.02 -19.55 -12.85
N ALA A 215 7.68 -19.57 -11.55
CA ALA A 215 6.30 -19.78 -11.11
C ALA A 215 5.38 -18.68 -11.64
N GLN A 216 5.82 -17.42 -11.54
CA GLN A 216 5.08 -16.26 -12.07
C GLN A 216 4.93 -16.30 -13.60
N ALA A 217 5.98 -16.72 -14.32
CA ALA A 217 5.95 -16.83 -15.78
C ALA A 217 4.91 -17.87 -16.26
N VAL A 218 4.72 -18.96 -15.53
CA VAL A 218 3.83 -20.06 -15.96
C VAL A 218 2.42 -19.98 -15.39
N ASP A 219 2.11 -19.00 -14.54
CA ASP A 219 0.83 -18.91 -13.81
C ASP A 219 -0.38 -18.80 -14.76
N ASN A 220 -0.22 -18.04 -15.84
CA ASN A 220 -1.24 -17.86 -16.88
C ASN A 220 -1.13 -18.86 -18.04
N MET A 221 -0.23 -19.84 -17.95
CA MET A 221 -0.01 -20.82 -19.02
C MET A 221 -0.81 -22.09 -18.78
N THR A 222 -1.30 -22.71 -19.87
CA THR A 222 -1.77 -24.09 -19.77
C THR A 222 -0.61 -25.02 -19.37
N ALA A 223 -0.90 -26.16 -18.76
CA ALA A 223 0.13 -27.12 -18.34
C ALA A 223 1.09 -27.54 -19.48
N VAL A 224 0.60 -27.59 -20.73
CA VAL A 224 1.42 -27.90 -21.91
C VAL A 224 2.35 -26.75 -22.26
N GLN A 225 1.85 -25.52 -22.26
CA GLN A 225 2.66 -24.32 -22.51
C GLN A 225 3.71 -24.12 -21.41
N ALA A 226 3.32 -24.29 -20.14
CA ALA A 226 4.23 -24.21 -18.99
C ALA A 226 5.37 -25.23 -19.11
N ALA A 227 5.04 -26.49 -19.43
CA ALA A 227 6.06 -27.53 -19.61
C ALA A 227 7.02 -27.22 -20.78
N GLN A 228 6.51 -26.70 -21.90
CA GLN A 228 7.34 -26.30 -23.03
C GLN A 228 8.23 -25.10 -22.68
N TRP A 229 7.66 -24.07 -22.03
CA TRP A 229 8.38 -22.89 -21.58
C TRP A 229 9.51 -23.26 -20.62
N MET A 230 9.24 -24.12 -19.62
CA MET A 230 10.26 -24.57 -18.66
C MET A 230 11.39 -25.36 -19.32
N GLN A 231 11.09 -26.19 -20.33
CA GLN A 231 12.13 -26.92 -21.09
C GLN A 231 13.03 -25.96 -21.86
N GLU A 232 12.44 -24.95 -22.51
CA GLU A 232 13.18 -23.94 -23.26
C GLU A 232 13.97 -23.00 -22.32
N ALA A 233 13.39 -22.59 -21.19
CA ALA A 233 14.05 -21.81 -20.15
C ALA A 233 15.24 -22.56 -19.54
N GLN A 234 15.12 -23.89 -19.34
CA GLN A 234 16.24 -24.73 -18.94
C GLN A 234 17.32 -24.79 -20.03
N ALA A 235 16.93 -24.90 -21.30
CA ALA A 235 17.87 -24.96 -22.41
C ALA A 235 18.69 -23.67 -22.61
N VAL A 236 18.13 -22.51 -22.26
CA VAL A 236 18.84 -21.21 -22.28
C VAL A 236 19.55 -20.88 -20.96
N GLY A 237 19.44 -21.75 -19.95
CA GLY A 237 20.14 -21.58 -18.67
C GLY A 237 19.45 -20.66 -17.66
N TRP A 238 18.17 -20.32 -17.86
CA TRP A 238 17.39 -19.60 -16.85
C TRP A 238 17.03 -20.51 -15.67
N LEU A 239 16.85 -21.81 -15.93
CA LEU A 239 16.50 -22.81 -14.92
C LEU A 239 17.64 -23.80 -14.66
N ILE A 240 18.05 -23.92 -13.40
CA ILE A 240 19.01 -24.92 -12.94
C ILE A 240 18.26 -26.01 -12.16
N THR A 241 18.06 -27.16 -12.79
CA THR A 241 17.44 -28.33 -12.14
C THR A 241 18.46 -29.08 -11.28
N ALA A 242 17.99 -29.84 -10.29
CA ALA A 242 18.83 -30.54 -9.30
C ALA A 242 19.81 -31.58 -9.90
N GLY A 243 19.75 -31.84 -11.21
CA GLY A 243 20.65 -32.77 -11.92
C GLY A 243 21.66 -32.11 -12.88
N THR A 244 21.63 -30.79 -13.07
CA THR A 244 22.55 -30.10 -13.99
C THR A 244 23.82 -29.69 -13.27
N SER A 245 24.98 -30.22 -13.68
CA SER A 245 26.29 -29.78 -13.14
C SER A 245 26.53 -28.31 -13.49
N PRO A 246 27.16 -27.48 -12.62
CA PRO A 246 27.47 -26.07 -12.91
C PRO A 246 28.19 -25.86 -14.26
N ASP A 247 29.06 -26.78 -14.64
CA ASP A 247 29.82 -26.73 -15.90
C ASP A 247 28.96 -27.07 -17.15
N GLN A 248 27.74 -27.58 -16.93
CA GLN A 248 26.77 -27.95 -17.96
C GLN A 248 25.61 -26.95 -18.07
N VAL A 249 25.57 -25.93 -17.21
CA VAL A 249 24.54 -24.88 -17.28
C VAL A 249 24.83 -24.03 -18.51
N ALA A 250 23.88 -23.98 -19.45
CA ALA A 250 23.93 -23.06 -20.56
C ALA A 250 24.01 -21.63 -20.01
N LYS A 251 24.81 -20.75 -20.62
CA LYS A 251 24.83 -19.33 -20.21
C LYS A 251 23.76 -18.59 -21.00
N PRO A 252 22.90 -17.79 -20.36
CA PRO A 252 21.89 -17.01 -21.08
C PRO A 252 22.48 -16.13 -22.20
N ALA A 253 23.68 -15.59 -21.99
CA ALA A 253 24.39 -14.80 -22.99
C ALA A 253 24.77 -15.57 -24.28
N ASP A 254 24.79 -16.90 -24.23
CA ASP A 254 25.10 -17.77 -25.37
C ASP A 254 23.82 -18.24 -26.11
N ALA A 255 22.63 -17.96 -25.57
CA ALA A 255 21.36 -18.35 -26.15
C ALA A 255 20.99 -17.49 -27.37
N ASN A 256 20.17 -18.04 -28.28
CA ASN A 256 19.63 -17.27 -29.39
C ASN A 256 18.76 -16.11 -28.86
N PRO A 257 19.05 -14.84 -29.21
CA PRO A 257 18.26 -13.69 -28.74
C PRO A 257 16.77 -13.78 -29.06
N GLN A 258 16.38 -14.41 -30.18
CA GLN A 258 14.97 -14.62 -30.51
C GLN A 258 14.28 -15.60 -29.55
N THR A 259 15.02 -16.59 -29.06
CA THR A 259 14.50 -17.53 -28.05
C THR A 259 14.32 -16.81 -26.71
N LEU A 260 15.28 -15.97 -26.30
CA LEU A 260 15.17 -15.17 -25.09
C LEU A 260 13.97 -14.22 -25.16
N TRP A 261 13.81 -13.48 -26.27
CA TRP A 261 12.66 -12.59 -26.47
C TRP A 261 11.33 -13.31 -26.42
N ARG A 262 11.22 -14.47 -27.07
CA ARG A 262 10.00 -15.27 -27.04
C ARG A 262 9.67 -15.75 -25.63
N LEU A 263 10.67 -16.24 -24.88
CA LEU A 263 10.48 -16.69 -23.50
C LEU A 263 10.07 -15.53 -22.58
N THR A 264 10.69 -14.36 -22.73
CA THR A 264 10.32 -13.14 -22.00
C THR A 264 8.89 -12.71 -22.32
N ALA A 265 8.53 -12.64 -23.61
CA ALA A 265 7.18 -12.24 -24.03
C ALA A 265 6.13 -13.21 -23.49
N GLN A 266 6.39 -14.52 -23.55
CA GLN A 266 5.53 -15.54 -22.99
C GLN A 266 5.40 -15.44 -21.46
N ALA A 267 6.49 -15.10 -20.77
CA ALA A 267 6.50 -15.01 -19.31
C ALA A 267 5.64 -13.85 -18.77
N ILE A 268 5.51 -12.76 -19.54
CA ILE A 268 4.73 -11.57 -19.14
C ILE A 268 3.34 -11.53 -19.79
N ASP A 269 3.03 -12.48 -20.67
CA ASP A 269 1.75 -12.53 -21.37
C ASP A 269 0.60 -12.77 -20.37
N GLY A 270 -0.45 -11.94 -20.46
CA GLY A 270 -1.58 -11.96 -19.54
C GLY A 270 -1.31 -11.41 -18.13
N GLN A 271 -0.11 -10.91 -17.82
CA GLN A 271 0.15 -10.17 -16.57
C GLN A 271 -0.28 -8.70 -16.72
N ASP A 272 -0.67 -8.06 -15.62
CA ASP A 272 -0.85 -6.61 -15.62
C ASP A 272 0.49 -5.87 -15.78
N ALA A 273 0.44 -4.59 -16.15
CA ALA A 273 1.63 -3.81 -16.49
C ALA A 273 2.64 -3.71 -15.33
N GLN A 274 2.17 -3.64 -14.08
CA GLN A 274 3.03 -3.52 -12.91
C GLN A 274 3.74 -4.86 -12.63
N THR A 275 3.00 -5.96 -12.68
CA THR A 275 3.53 -7.31 -12.48
C THR A 275 4.56 -7.68 -13.57
N ALA A 276 4.27 -7.36 -14.83
CA ALA A 276 5.19 -7.57 -15.95
C ALA A 276 6.48 -6.74 -15.80
N ALA A 277 6.38 -5.47 -15.40
CA ALA A 277 7.54 -4.61 -15.18
C ALA A 277 8.43 -5.13 -14.04
N GLN A 278 7.83 -5.58 -12.93
CA GLN A 278 8.57 -6.18 -11.82
C GLN A 278 9.29 -7.46 -12.24
N TRP A 279 8.62 -8.33 -13.02
CA TRP A 279 9.22 -9.55 -13.55
C TRP A 279 10.45 -9.23 -14.41
N LEU A 280 10.36 -8.24 -15.31
CA LEU A 280 11.47 -7.83 -16.19
C LEU A 280 12.69 -7.33 -15.40
N ILE A 281 12.47 -6.50 -14.37
CA ILE A 281 13.56 -5.97 -13.52
C ILE A 281 14.28 -7.12 -12.79
N GLN A 282 13.52 -8.07 -12.24
CA GLN A 282 14.08 -9.23 -11.53
C GLN A 282 14.80 -10.20 -12.49
N ALA A 283 14.25 -10.42 -13.69
CA ALA A 283 14.89 -11.22 -14.73
C ALA A 283 16.21 -10.59 -15.22
N ASP A 284 16.25 -9.26 -15.37
CA ASP A 284 17.49 -8.53 -15.69
C ASP A 284 18.54 -8.68 -14.57
N ALA A 285 18.14 -8.60 -13.30
CA ALA A 285 19.03 -8.80 -12.16
C ALA A 285 19.66 -10.20 -12.12
N LEU A 286 18.97 -11.21 -12.65
CA LEU A 286 19.51 -12.58 -12.83
C LEU A 286 20.35 -12.73 -14.11
N GLY A 287 20.48 -11.67 -14.91
CA GLY A 287 21.16 -11.67 -16.21
C GLY A 287 20.40 -12.41 -17.31
N TRP A 288 19.12 -12.75 -17.11
CA TRP A 288 18.30 -13.48 -18.08
C TRP A 288 18.07 -12.68 -19.36
N LEU A 289 18.03 -11.35 -19.25
CA LEU A 289 17.76 -10.41 -20.33
C LEU A 289 19.02 -9.86 -21.02
N THR A 290 20.21 -10.39 -20.70
CA THR A 290 21.48 -9.89 -21.26
C THR A 290 21.60 -10.24 -22.74
N ILE A 291 21.17 -9.33 -23.63
CA ILE A 291 21.34 -9.47 -25.08
C ILE A 291 22.64 -8.77 -25.49
N PRO A 292 23.59 -9.46 -26.16
CA PRO A 292 24.82 -8.83 -26.63
C PRO A 292 24.50 -7.66 -27.59
N PRO A 293 24.98 -6.43 -27.30
CA PRO A 293 24.78 -5.28 -28.18
C PRO A 293 25.47 -5.55 -29.52
N GLY A 294 24.66 -5.77 -30.56
CA GLY A 294 25.13 -6.13 -31.91
C GLY A 294 24.34 -7.28 -32.58
N THR A 295 23.45 -7.94 -31.85
CA THR A 295 22.65 -9.07 -32.37
C THR A 295 21.25 -8.71 -32.87
N LEU A 296 20.81 -7.47 -32.70
CA LEU A 296 19.50 -7.00 -33.19
C LEU A 296 19.56 -6.74 -34.70
N LYS A 297 19.15 -7.73 -35.51
CA LYS A 297 18.67 -7.48 -36.88
C LYS A 297 17.15 -7.45 -36.87
N ASN A 298 16.58 -6.39 -37.45
CA ASN A 298 15.14 -6.23 -37.61
C ASN A 298 14.59 -7.41 -38.45
N PRO A 299 13.64 -8.23 -37.93
CA PRO A 299 13.13 -9.40 -38.65
C PRO A 299 12.31 -9.05 -39.92
N ASN A 300 11.90 -7.78 -40.08
CA ASN A 300 10.99 -7.38 -41.14
C ASN A 300 11.64 -7.06 -42.50
N GLU A 301 12.97 -7.20 -42.67
CA GLU A 301 13.62 -6.85 -43.95
C GLU A 301 13.78 -8.01 -44.95
N GLU A 302 13.66 -9.28 -44.56
CA GLU A 302 14.02 -10.41 -45.44
C GLU A 302 12.85 -11.18 -46.08
N THR A 303 11.57 -10.79 -45.90
CA THR A 303 10.42 -11.58 -46.41
C THR A 303 9.54 -10.93 -47.47
N LEU A 304 9.91 -9.78 -48.05
CA LEU A 304 9.15 -9.14 -49.15
C LEU A 304 9.80 -9.31 -50.54
N GLN A 305 10.27 -10.52 -50.85
CA GLN A 305 10.51 -10.93 -52.23
C GLN A 305 9.94 -12.34 -52.47
N LEU A 306 8.68 -12.42 -52.85
CA LEU A 306 8.10 -13.61 -53.48
C LEU A 306 7.08 -13.19 -54.55
N ASP A 307 7.57 -13.26 -55.78
CA ASP A 307 6.93 -13.67 -57.02
C ASP A 307 5.42 -13.41 -57.20
N ASN A 308 5.15 -12.38 -58.00
CA ASN A 308 3.96 -12.28 -58.84
C ASN A 308 3.91 -13.45 -59.84
N LYS A 309 3.02 -14.42 -59.62
CA LYS A 309 2.43 -15.21 -60.72
C LYS A 309 1.05 -15.74 -60.35
N GLY A 310 0.07 -15.36 -61.17
CA GLY A 310 -1.36 -15.49 -60.87
C GLY A 310 -1.94 -16.91 -60.90
N GLY A 311 -3.20 -16.97 -60.48
CA GLY A 311 -4.07 -18.13 -60.53
C GLY A 311 -5.47 -17.70 -60.12
N ASP A 312 -6.42 -18.10 -60.93
CA ASP A 312 -7.80 -17.62 -61.07
C ASP A 312 -8.78 -18.38 -60.17
N GLU A 313 -9.98 -17.80 -60.02
CA GLU A 313 -11.26 -18.38 -59.60
C GLU A 313 -11.46 -18.93 -58.16
N GLY A 314 -12.49 -18.39 -57.49
CA GLY A 314 -13.16 -19.09 -56.38
C GLY A 314 -13.93 -18.16 -55.44
N GLY A 315 -15.18 -17.87 -55.75
CA GLY A 315 -16.07 -17.04 -54.93
C GLY A 315 -16.35 -17.64 -53.55
N SER A 316 -16.33 -16.78 -52.53
CA SER A 316 -16.98 -17.00 -51.24
C SER A 316 -17.40 -15.64 -50.67
N SER A 317 -18.59 -15.60 -50.11
CA SER A 317 -19.26 -14.43 -49.54
C SER A 317 -18.43 -13.80 -48.41
N SER A 318 -17.94 -12.58 -48.63
CA SER A 318 -17.35 -11.75 -47.59
C SER A 318 -18.41 -10.86 -46.94
N GLU A 319 -18.68 -11.18 -45.68
CA GLU A 319 -19.10 -10.22 -44.67
C GLU A 319 -18.09 -9.05 -44.65
N PRO A 320 -18.52 -7.78 -44.59
CA PRO A 320 -17.60 -6.66 -44.70
C PRO A 320 -16.63 -6.67 -43.52
N GLU A 321 -15.34 -6.85 -43.82
CA GLU A 321 -14.27 -6.68 -42.84
C GLU A 321 -14.37 -5.29 -42.19
N PRO A 322 -14.18 -5.17 -40.86
CA PRO A 322 -14.14 -3.89 -40.20
C PRO A 322 -13.02 -3.05 -40.81
N VAL A 323 -13.39 -1.90 -41.36
CA VAL A 323 -12.46 -0.91 -41.88
C VAL A 323 -11.44 -0.62 -40.78
N PRO A 324 -10.12 -0.77 -41.03
CA PRO A 324 -9.10 -0.44 -40.05
C PRO A 324 -9.34 0.99 -39.55
N ALA A 325 -9.34 1.17 -38.22
CA ALA A 325 -9.43 2.50 -37.65
C ALA A 325 -8.33 3.37 -38.30
N PRO A 326 -8.66 4.60 -38.73
CA PRO A 326 -7.66 5.49 -39.30
C PRO A 326 -6.52 5.64 -38.28
N PRO A 327 -5.24 5.60 -38.74
CA PRO A 327 -4.11 5.76 -37.85
C PRO A 327 -4.26 7.06 -37.07
N ASP A 328 -4.08 6.98 -35.75
CA ASP A 328 -4.14 8.14 -34.86
C ASP A 328 -3.23 9.24 -35.43
N GLU A 329 -3.79 10.44 -35.58
CA GLU A 329 -3.01 11.59 -36.05
C GLU A 329 -1.79 11.76 -35.14
N PRO A 330 -0.58 11.99 -35.70
CA PRO A 330 0.61 12.17 -34.90
C PRO A 330 0.39 13.27 -33.88
N GLU A 331 0.71 13.00 -32.61
CA GLU A 331 0.62 13.98 -31.54
C GLU A 331 1.33 15.26 -31.98
N GLN A 332 0.59 16.37 -32.03
CA GLN A 332 1.18 17.67 -32.36
C GLN A 332 2.28 17.97 -31.36
N ASP A 333 3.47 18.34 -31.87
CA ASP A 333 4.61 18.76 -31.08
C ASP A 333 4.18 19.84 -30.08
N TYR A 334 4.09 19.46 -28.81
CA TYR A 334 3.76 20.38 -27.72
C TYR A 334 4.93 21.36 -27.54
N VAL A 335 4.70 22.64 -27.85
CA VAL A 335 5.67 23.70 -27.57
C VAL A 335 5.41 24.19 -26.14
N PRO A 336 6.33 23.95 -25.18
CA PRO A 336 6.11 24.34 -23.79
C PRO A 336 5.96 25.86 -23.69
N VAL A 337 4.85 26.31 -23.09
CA VAL A 337 4.73 27.70 -22.65
C VAL A 337 5.53 27.81 -21.37
N ASN A 338 6.79 28.22 -21.49
CA ASN A 338 7.65 28.41 -20.33
C ASN A 338 7.32 29.77 -19.68
N ILE A 339 6.61 29.73 -18.56
CA ILE A 339 6.14 30.91 -17.83
C ILE A 339 6.98 31.05 -16.58
N TYR A 340 8.09 31.79 -16.68
CA TYR A 340 8.95 32.08 -15.54
C TYR A 340 8.37 33.16 -14.61
N PRO A 341 8.88 33.31 -13.37
CA PRO A 341 8.46 34.35 -12.41
C PRO A 341 8.49 35.79 -12.93
N ASN A 342 9.26 36.07 -13.98
CA ASN A 342 9.32 37.41 -14.58
C ASN A 342 8.13 37.73 -15.49
N ASN A 343 7.28 36.74 -15.77
CA ASN A 343 6.04 36.90 -16.50
C ASN A 343 4.98 35.91 -15.98
N PRO A 344 4.61 35.98 -14.69
CA PRO A 344 3.69 35.04 -14.10
C PRO A 344 2.28 35.22 -14.66
N LEU A 345 1.49 34.14 -14.65
CA LEU A 345 0.06 34.21 -14.90
C LEU A 345 -0.62 34.90 -13.71
N GLU A 346 -1.63 35.72 -13.96
CA GLU A 346 -2.49 36.20 -12.86
C GLU A 346 -3.27 35.01 -12.27
N PHE A 347 -3.30 34.90 -10.94
CA PHE A 347 -4.10 33.89 -10.23
C PHE A 347 -5.56 34.32 -10.13
N ASN A 348 -6.48 33.44 -10.56
CA ASN A 348 -7.90 33.71 -10.50
C ASN A 348 -8.50 33.07 -9.23
N PHE A 349 -9.09 33.90 -8.36
CA PHE A 349 -9.78 33.44 -7.14
C PHE A 349 -11.21 32.95 -7.39
N HIS A 350 -11.79 33.23 -8.55
CA HIS A 350 -13.18 32.89 -8.88
C HIS A 350 -13.31 31.65 -9.74
N ASP A 351 -12.24 31.28 -10.46
CA ASP A 351 -12.22 30.14 -11.38
C ASP A 351 -11.04 29.20 -11.08
N VAL A 352 -11.07 28.01 -11.66
CA VAL A 352 -9.94 27.08 -11.61
C VAL A 352 -8.78 27.60 -12.45
N ASN A 353 -7.57 27.51 -11.89
CA ASN A 353 -6.33 27.84 -12.57
C ASN A 353 -5.77 26.54 -13.17
N SER A 354 -6.03 26.30 -14.46
CA SER A 354 -5.61 25.05 -15.13
C SER A 354 -4.50 25.27 -16.15
N GLY A 355 -3.72 24.23 -16.43
CA GLY A 355 -2.69 24.27 -17.47
C GLY A 355 -2.10 22.89 -17.78
N ARG A 356 -1.21 22.86 -18.77
CA ARG A 356 -0.46 21.67 -19.18
C ARG A 356 1.03 21.93 -18.99
N LEU A 357 1.76 21.00 -18.39
CA LEU A 357 3.19 21.09 -18.14
C LEU A 357 3.91 19.99 -18.90
N ALA A 358 4.89 20.38 -19.71
CA ALA A 358 5.87 19.45 -20.26
C ALA A 358 6.70 18.79 -19.13
N PRO A 359 7.43 17.71 -19.45
CA PRO A 359 8.48 17.20 -18.56
C PRO A 359 9.43 18.31 -18.12
N ASP A 360 9.75 18.33 -16.82
CA ASP A 360 10.54 19.37 -16.13
C ASP A 360 9.99 20.81 -16.29
N GLY A 361 8.73 20.95 -16.72
CA GLY A 361 8.07 22.22 -16.94
C GLY A 361 7.59 22.89 -15.66
N GLU A 362 7.48 24.21 -15.70
CA GLU A 362 6.92 25.01 -14.62
C GLU A 362 5.98 26.11 -15.13
N HIS A 363 4.92 26.36 -14.37
CA HIS A 363 4.06 27.54 -14.51
C HIS A 363 4.09 28.33 -13.21
N TRP A 364 4.08 29.65 -13.34
CA TRP A 364 4.10 30.55 -12.20
C TRP A 364 2.84 31.42 -12.22
N TYR A 365 2.20 31.53 -11.06
CA TYR A 365 1.07 32.42 -10.85
C TYR A 365 1.42 33.53 -9.86
N GLU A 366 0.97 34.75 -10.14
CA GLU A 366 0.99 35.88 -9.22
C GLU A 366 -0.33 35.93 -8.46
N LEU A 367 -0.24 35.79 -7.15
CA LEU A 367 -1.34 35.82 -6.21
C LEU A 367 -1.25 37.14 -5.43
N HIS A 368 -2.20 38.05 -5.67
CA HIS A 368 -2.35 39.26 -4.87
C HIS A 368 -3.57 39.09 -3.97
N ARG A 369 -3.35 39.05 -2.66
CA ARG A 369 -4.44 38.93 -1.68
C ARG A 369 -4.77 40.35 -1.20
N ASP A 370 -5.88 40.88 -1.69
CA ASP A 370 -6.48 42.15 -1.26
C ASP A 370 -7.99 42.02 -1.47
N ASP A 371 -8.74 41.75 -0.41
CA ASP A 371 -10.21 41.70 -0.42
C ASP A 371 -10.88 42.88 0.28
N LEU A 372 -10.08 43.90 0.65
CA LEU A 372 -10.50 45.19 1.19
C LEU A 372 -11.24 45.10 2.54
N ASP A 373 -11.06 44.04 3.31
CA ASP A 373 -11.54 43.99 4.69
C ASP A 373 -10.53 44.59 5.69
N GLU A 374 -10.77 44.43 7.00
CA GLU A 374 -9.90 44.99 8.05
C GLU A 374 -8.92 43.94 8.62
N ASP A 375 -8.96 42.70 8.14
CA ASP A 375 -8.18 41.58 8.67
C ASP A 375 -6.80 41.50 7.99
N LEU A 376 -5.73 41.66 8.77
CA LEU A 376 -4.36 41.66 8.25
C LEU A 376 -3.89 40.25 7.79
N ILE A 377 -4.58 39.20 8.23
CA ILE A 377 -4.17 37.80 8.05
C ILE A 377 -5.34 37.02 7.48
N GLU A 378 -5.17 36.56 6.26
CA GLU A 378 -6.15 35.84 5.48
C GLU A 378 -5.82 34.34 5.44
N ASN A 379 -6.79 33.47 5.71
CA ASN A 379 -6.59 32.03 5.52
C ASN A 379 -6.92 31.66 4.07
N LEU A 380 -6.03 30.91 3.43
CA LEU A 380 -6.23 30.40 2.08
C LEU A 380 -5.92 28.92 2.03
N ASP A 381 -6.84 28.19 1.40
CA ASP A 381 -6.66 26.79 1.03
C ASP A 381 -6.51 26.69 -0.49
N LEU A 382 -5.58 25.84 -0.92
CA LEU A 382 -5.30 25.57 -2.32
C LEU A 382 -5.33 24.07 -2.56
N THR A 383 -6.23 23.61 -3.42
CA THR A 383 -6.25 22.21 -3.88
C THR A 383 -5.82 22.13 -5.35
N MET A 384 -4.86 21.26 -5.67
CA MET A 384 -4.47 20.97 -7.03
C MET A 384 -4.77 19.52 -7.37
N PHE A 385 -5.51 19.30 -8.45
CA PHE A 385 -5.63 17.99 -9.10
C PHE A 385 -4.75 17.94 -10.33
N PHE A 386 -4.19 16.78 -10.66
CA PHE A 386 -3.42 16.60 -11.89
C PHE A 386 -3.51 15.18 -12.48
N THR A 387 -3.33 15.10 -13.79
CA THR A 387 -3.38 13.85 -14.58
C THR A 387 -2.21 13.76 -15.55
N PRO A 388 -1.65 12.55 -15.81
CA PRO A 388 -2.04 11.28 -15.22
C PRO A 388 -1.45 11.08 -13.81
N SER A 389 -2.18 10.40 -12.92
CA SER A 389 -1.57 9.81 -11.72
C SER A 389 -1.06 8.41 -12.02
N GLN A 390 0.24 8.27 -12.22
CA GLN A 390 0.92 6.99 -12.03
C GLN A 390 1.76 7.11 -10.76
N GLY A 391 1.71 6.13 -9.86
CA GLY A 391 2.16 6.31 -8.47
C GLY A 391 3.55 6.96 -8.28
N PHE A 392 4.51 6.66 -9.16
CA PHE A 392 5.87 7.25 -9.10
C PHE A 392 5.98 8.67 -9.69
N LEU A 393 4.96 9.15 -10.42
CA LEU A 393 4.88 10.52 -10.95
C LEU A 393 4.33 11.48 -9.89
N SER A 394 3.47 10.98 -9.00
CA SER A 394 2.73 11.82 -8.06
C SER A 394 3.64 12.61 -7.13
N ASN A 395 4.79 12.05 -6.73
CA ASN A 395 5.77 12.75 -5.89
C ASN A 395 6.59 13.83 -6.64
N LYS A 396 6.56 13.84 -7.98
CA LYS A 396 7.34 14.77 -8.82
C LYS A 396 6.54 15.98 -9.28
N VAL A 397 5.20 15.92 -9.22
CA VAL A 397 4.32 17.05 -9.51
C VAL A 397 3.89 17.71 -8.21
N ASN A 398 4.09 19.02 -8.09
CA ASN A 398 3.69 19.77 -6.91
C ASN A 398 3.47 21.25 -7.21
N PHE A 399 2.89 21.98 -6.26
CA PHE A 399 2.94 23.44 -6.22
C PHE A 399 3.62 23.95 -4.95
N GLU A 400 4.26 25.11 -5.04
CA GLU A 400 5.00 25.78 -3.97
C GLU A 400 4.62 27.25 -3.92
N ILE A 401 4.63 27.85 -2.74
CA ILE A 401 4.24 29.25 -2.52
C ILE A 401 5.46 30.04 -2.02
N PHE A 402 5.73 31.18 -2.66
CA PHE A 402 6.85 32.05 -2.35
C PHE A 402 6.38 33.49 -2.11
N PRO A 403 6.87 34.18 -1.06
CA PRO A 403 6.70 35.62 -0.94
C PRO A 403 7.37 36.36 -2.11
N ALA A 404 6.69 37.35 -2.72
CA ALA A 404 7.25 38.10 -3.85
C ALA A 404 8.56 38.85 -3.49
N GLY A 405 8.79 39.14 -2.20
CA GLY A 405 10.05 39.69 -1.70
C GLY A 405 11.29 38.87 -2.08
N GLN A 406 11.14 37.59 -2.42
CA GLN A 406 12.23 36.70 -2.85
C GLN A 406 12.49 36.70 -4.36
N TYR A 407 11.71 37.43 -5.17
CA TYR A 407 11.87 37.48 -6.64
C TYR A 407 13.30 37.81 -7.09
N HIS A 408 13.97 38.71 -6.37
CA HIS A 408 15.35 39.10 -6.65
C HIS A 408 16.37 37.95 -6.52
N ILE A 409 16.05 36.88 -5.78
CA ILE A 409 16.88 35.67 -5.68
C ILE A 409 16.76 34.88 -6.99
N TRP A 410 15.53 34.68 -7.47
CA TRP A 410 15.28 34.03 -8.76
C TRP A 410 15.93 34.78 -9.93
N GLU A 411 15.81 36.10 -9.98
CA GLU A 411 16.37 36.94 -11.07
C GLU A 411 17.89 36.77 -11.22
N ARG A 412 18.60 36.39 -10.15
CA ARG A 412 20.04 36.10 -10.18
C ARG A 412 20.37 34.70 -10.73
N GLY A 413 19.37 33.88 -11.03
CA GLY A 413 19.52 32.48 -11.41
C GLY A 413 19.63 31.53 -10.21
N ASP A 414 19.37 32.03 -9.00
CA ASP A 414 19.54 31.30 -7.74
C ASP A 414 18.21 30.72 -7.23
N ALA A 415 17.35 30.22 -8.13
CA ALA A 415 16.00 29.77 -7.79
C ALA A 415 15.97 28.70 -6.66
N ASP A 416 17.00 27.86 -6.58
CA ASP A 416 17.17 26.85 -5.54
C ASP A 416 17.37 27.43 -4.12
N TYR A 417 17.69 28.72 -4.01
CA TYR A 417 17.84 29.44 -2.75
C TYR A 417 16.58 30.20 -2.33
N MET A 418 15.51 30.15 -3.12
CA MET A 418 14.22 30.65 -2.67
C MET A 418 13.66 29.72 -1.60
N GLU A 419 13.20 30.29 -0.50
CA GLU A 419 12.53 29.56 0.58
C GLU A 419 11.02 29.62 0.35
N ASN A 420 10.40 28.47 0.08
CA ASN A 420 8.94 28.42 0.03
C ASN A 420 8.37 28.60 1.46
N MET A 421 7.25 29.30 1.57
CA MET A 421 6.50 29.39 2.83
C MET A 421 5.56 28.19 3.02
N GLY A 422 5.38 27.40 1.96
CA GLY A 422 4.63 26.16 1.97
C GLY A 422 4.59 25.51 0.60
N ALA A 423 4.20 24.24 0.59
CA ALA A 423 4.02 23.45 -0.62
C ALA A 423 2.78 22.56 -0.48
N GLY A 424 2.23 22.13 -1.61
CA GLY A 424 1.15 21.16 -1.64
C GLY A 424 1.55 19.85 -0.97
N MET A 425 0.85 19.49 0.11
CA MET A 425 0.94 18.18 0.73
C MET A 425 0.17 17.17 -0.11
N TRP A 426 0.68 15.94 -0.20
CA TRP A 426 -0.05 14.88 -0.87
C TRP A 426 -1.28 14.50 -0.04
N VAL A 427 -2.42 14.42 -0.70
CA VAL A 427 -3.68 13.91 -0.17
C VAL A 427 -4.31 13.01 -1.25
N SER A 428 -5.24 12.15 -0.87
CA SER A 428 -5.98 11.31 -1.81
C SER A 428 -7.43 11.25 -1.33
N ARG A 429 -8.23 12.26 -1.70
CA ARG A 429 -9.62 12.42 -1.24
C ARG A 429 -10.64 12.25 -2.35
N ASP A 430 -10.23 12.35 -3.61
CA ASP A 430 -11.10 12.25 -4.79
C ASP A 430 -11.41 10.82 -5.24
N LYS A 431 -10.65 9.83 -4.75
CA LYS A 431 -10.81 8.39 -5.03
C LYS A 431 -10.76 8.01 -6.51
N ASP A 432 -10.31 8.91 -7.37
CA ASP A 432 -10.10 8.61 -8.77
C ASP A 432 -8.64 8.14 -8.93
N PRO A 433 -8.40 6.88 -9.34
CA PRO A 433 -7.05 6.34 -9.48
C PRO A 433 -6.26 6.99 -10.64
N LEU A 434 -6.89 7.83 -11.46
CA LEU A 434 -6.28 8.54 -12.58
C LEU A 434 -5.88 9.99 -12.25
N THR A 435 -6.30 10.50 -11.10
CA THR A 435 -5.95 11.82 -10.58
C THR A 435 -5.10 11.73 -9.32
N SER A 436 -4.21 12.69 -9.17
CA SER A 436 -3.48 12.92 -7.93
C SER A 436 -3.83 14.28 -7.38
N GLU A 437 -3.82 14.40 -6.05
CA GLU A 437 -4.25 15.60 -5.36
C GLU A 437 -3.13 16.17 -4.46
N ARG A 438 -3.03 17.49 -4.45
CA ARG A 438 -2.19 18.26 -3.53
C ARG A 438 -3.03 19.28 -2.79
N LEU A 439 -2.84 19.40 -1.47
CA LEU A 439 -3.51 20.39 -0.64
C LEU A 439 -2.48 21.24 0.09
N TRP A 440 -2.68 22.56 0.09
CA TRP A 440 -2.01 23.47 1.01
C TRP A 440 -3.06 24.30 1.74
N ALA A 441 -2.84 24.52 3.02
CA ALA A 441 -3.66 25.39 3.86
C ALA A 441 -2.72 26.26 4.70
N GLY A 442 -2.94 27.57 4.71
CA GLY A 442 -2.10 28.48 5.47
C GLY A 442 -2.67 29.89 5.54
N SER A 443 -1.92 30.77 6.20
CA SER A 443 -2.30 32.16 6.36
C SER A 443 -1.37 33.07 5.55
N LEU A 444 -1.95 34.00 4.80
CA LEU A 444 -1.28 35.03 4.02
C LEU A 444 -1.50 36.39 4.67
N VAL A 445 -0.58 37.33 4.44
CA VAL A 445 -0.71 38.71 4.89
C VAL A 445 -1.47 39.50 3.83
N ASP A 446 -2.50 40.23 4.25
CA ASP A 446 -3.28 41.09 3.35
C ASP A 446 -2.41 42.21 2.75
N GLY A 447 -2.63 42.49 1.45
CA GLY A 447 -1.88 43.45 0.65
C GLY A 447 -0.51 42.97 0.16
N ASP A 448 -0.02 41.81 0.59
CA ASP A 448 1.23 41.22 0.08
C ASP A 448 1.00 40.45 -1.24
N THR A 449 2.06 40.36 -2.05
CA THR A 449 2.08 39.55 -3.27
C THR A 449 2.84 38.25 -3.04
N TYR A 450 2.30 37.16 -3.57
CA TYR A 450 2.89 35.82 -3.53
C TYR A 450 3.01 35.25 -4.93
N PHE A 451 3.94 34.32 -5.11
CA PHE A 451 4.07 33.52 -6.31
C PHE A 451 3.75 32.06 -6.02
N ILE A 452 2.89 31.47 -6.84
CA ILE A 452 2.60 30.03 -6.81
C ILE A 452 3.33 29.38 -7.98
N LYS A 453 4.31 28.55 -7.69
CA LYS A 453 5.05 27.76 -8.67
C LYS A 453 4.41 26.39 -8.78
N ILE A 454 3.86 26.03 -9.93
CA ILE A 454 3.45 24.65 -10.25
C ILE A 454 4.57 24.02 -11.07
N LYS A 455 5.07 22.86 -10.63
CA LYS A 455 6.19 22.18 -11.28
C LYS A 455 5.84 20.73 -11.60
N ASN A 456 6.33 20.28 -12.74
CA ASN A 456 6.28 18.89 -13.17
C ASN A 456 7.70 18.35 -13.28
N GLY A 457 8.24 17.72 -12.24
CA GLY A 457 9.55 17.06 -12.29
C GLY A 457 9.52 15.66 -12.91
N SER A 458 8.41 15.27 -13.54
CA SER A 458 8.21 13.95 -14.12
C SER A 458 8.62 13.92 -15.59
N PRO A 459 8.91 12.73 -16.18
CA PRO A 459 9.23 12.61 -17.59
C PRO A 459 8.00 12.66 -18.51
N GLU A 460 6.80 12.84 -17.95
CA GLU A 460 5.53 12.84 -18.68
C GLU A 460 4.92 14.24 -18.75
N VAL A 461 4.03 14.46 -19.73
CA VAL A 461 3.21 15.68 -19.79
C VAL A 461 2.09 15.56 -18.75
N VAL A 462 1.86 16.62 -17.99
CA VAL A 462 0.85 16.65 -16.92
C VAL A 462 -0.14 17.78 -17.15
N ASP A 463 -1.43 17.48 -17.10
CA ASP A 463 -2.49 18.47 -16.98
C ASP A 463 -2.79 18.72 -15.51
N TYR A 464 -2.94 19.98 -15.09
CA TYR A 464 -3.24 20.35 -13.70
C TYR A 464 -4.42 21.31 -13.60
N TYR A 465 -5.06 21.31 -12.43
CA TYR A 465 -6.22 22.11 -12.06
C TYR A 465 -6.06 22.62 -10.62
N LEU A 466 -5.68 23.88 -10.44
CA LEU A 466 -5.44 24.52 -9.15
C LEU A 466 -6.64 25.37 -8.72
N PHE A 467 -7.29 24.98 -7.64
CA PHE A 467 -8.47 25.61 -7.07
C PHE A 467 -8.08 26.55 -5.92
N PRO A 468 -8.74 27.72 -5.81
CA PRO A 468 -8.49 28.70 -4.74
C PRO A 468 -9.22 28.37 -3.42
N ASN A 469 -9.60 27.11 -3.21
CA ASN A 469 -10.29 26.61 -2.02
C ASN A 469 -9.95 25.14 -1.79
N ASP A 470 -10.32 24.62 -0.61
CA ASP A 470 -10.34 23.17 -0.37
C ASP A 470 -11.49 22.51 -1.15
N VAL A 471 -11.18 22.00 -2.34
CA VAL A 471 -12.14 21.33 -3.24
C VAL A 471 -11.94 19.82 -3.21
N TRP A 472 -13.03 19.06 -3.09
CA TRP A 472 -13.03 17.60 -3.12
C TRP A 472 -13.80 17.09 -4.35
N ASN A 473 -13.39 15.95 -4.92
CA ASN A 473 -14.06 15.33 -6.08
C ASN A 473 -14.32 16.31 -7.23
N ALA A 474 -13.32 17.10 -7.61
CA ALA A 474 -13.49 18.07 -8.69
C ALA A 474 -13.81 17.34 -10.01
N GLU A 475 -14.91 17.69 -10.66
CA GLU A 475 -15.20 17.23 -12.01
C GLU A 475 -14.21 17.90 -12.97
N LEU A 476 -13.10 17.24 -13.30
CA LEU A 476 -12.05 17.81 -14.17
C LEU A 476 -12.45 17.84 -15.65
N GLY A 477 -13.55 17.18 -16.01
CA GLY A 477 -13.98 16.98 -17.39
C GLY A 477 -13.14 15.90 -18.10
N ASN A 478 -13.30 15.78 -19.43
CA ASN A 478 -12.57 14.79 -20.21
C ASN A 478 -11.10 15.25 -20.36
N PRO A 479 -10.08 14.46 -19.96
CA PRO A 479 -8.66 14.88 -19.97
C PRO A 479 -8.16 15.36 -21.35
N THR A 480 -8.86 14.96 -22.41
CA THR A 480 -8.59 15.34 -23.80
C THR A 480 -8.99 16.78 -24.16
N LEU A 481 -9.68 17.53 -23.29
CA LEU A 481 -10.11 18.91 -23.54
C LEU A 481 -8.95 19.91 -23.71
N HIS A 482 -7.73 19.59 -23.26
CA HIS A 482 -6.54 20.43 -23.46
C HIS A 482 -5.77 20.17 -24.76
N LYS A 483 -6.35 19.44 -25.73
CA LYS A 483 -5.83 19.40 -27.12
C LYS A 483 -6.05 20.71 -27.91
N GLY A 484 -6.58 21.76 -27.26
CA GLY A 484 -6.80 23.08 -27.87
C GLY A 484 -5.54 23.94 -27.91
N ASP A 485 -5.20 24.40 -29.12
CA ASP A 485 -4.25 25.46 -29.50
C ASP A 485 -3.28 25.95 -28.39
N ALA A 486 -2.08 25.35 -28.35
CA ALA A 486 -1.00 25.64 -27.40
C ALA A 486 -0.49 27.11 -27.42
N SER A 487 -1.03 27.97 -28.28
CA SER A 487 -0.57 29.35 -28.46
C SER A 487 -1.01 30.35 -27.39
N HIS A 488 -1.99 30.03 -26.52
CA HIS A 488 -2.60 31.02 -25.63
C HIS A 488 -2.42 30.82 -24.11
N GLY A 489 -1.83 29.71 -23.63
CA GLY A 489 -1.46 29.52 -22.19
C GLY A 489 -2.61 29.55 -21.16
N ARG A 490 -3.82 29.97 -21.55
CA ARG A 490 -5.07 29.96 -20.79
C ARG A 490 -6.15 29.38 -21.70
N VAL A 491 -6.57 28.15 -21.44
CA VAL A 491 -7.91 27.71 -21.84
C VAL A 491 -8.79 27.99 -20.63
N PRO A 492 -9.65 29.02 -20.64
CA PRO A 492 -10.57 29.24 -19.53
C PRO A 492 -11.47 28.02 -19.40
N TYR A 493 -11.24 27.25 -18.35
CA TYR A 493 -12.10 26.15 -17.97
C TYR A 493 -13.36 26.75 -17.35
N THR A 494 -14.41 26.91 -18.15
CA THR A 494 -15.77 27.06 -17.60
C THR A 494 -16.18 25.71 -17.05
N ALA A 495 -16.29 25.59 -15.73
CA ALA A 495 -16.82 24.41 -15.09
C ALA A 495 -18.14 23.99 -15.77
N PRO A 496 -18.30 22.72 -16.18
CA PRO A 496 -19.57 22.27 -16.70
C PRO A 496 -20.63 22.51 -15.62
N VAL A 497 -21.79 23.04 -16.03
CA VAL A 497 -22.99 23.03 -15.19
C VAL A 497 -23.16 21.59 -14.73
N THR A 498 -23.08 21.36 -13.40
CA THR A 498 -23.27 20.06 -12.74
C THR A 498 -24.24 19.21 -13.55
N ARG A 499 -23.71 18.15 -14.18
CA ARG A 499 -24.51 17.31 -15.05
C ARG A 499 -25.68 16.79 -14.22
N SER A 500 -26.89 16.90 -14.75
CA SER A 500 -28.09 16.32 -14.13
C SER A 500 -27.77 14.90 -13.68
N THR A 501 -27.81 14.67 -12.36
CA THR A 501 -27.72 13.34 -11.76
C THR A 501 -28.65 12.43 -12.56
N GLY A 502 -28.08 11.42 -13.22
CA GLY A 502 -28.90 10.29 -13.65
C GLY A 502 -29.69 9.76 -12.45
N PRO A 503 -30.78 9.01 -12.67
CA PRO A 503 -31.49 8.40 -11.56
C PRO A 503 -30.48 7.60 -10.72
N VAL A 504 -30.34 7.98 -9.45
CA VAL A 504 -29.37 7.36 -8.54
C VAL A 504 -29.76 5.89 -8.37
N GLU A 505 -28.80 4.99 -8.56
CA GLU A 505 -29.04 3.56 -8.51
C GLU A 505 -29.29 3.10 -7.05
N PRO A 506 -30.42 2.46 -6.74
CA PRO A 506 -30.69 1.96 -5.40
C PRO A 506 -29.60 0.99 -4.94
N GLY A 507 -29.07 1.22 -3.73
CA GLY A 507 -28.02 0.39 -3.14
C GLY A 507 -26.59 0.81 -3.45
N SER A 508 -26.36 1.86 -4.27
CA SER A 508 -25.02 2.36 -4.61
C SER A 508 -24.26 3.02 -3.44
N GLY A 509 -24.96 3.34 -2.35
CA GLY A 509 -24.37 3.94 -1.15
C GLY A 509 -25.35 3.98 0.03
N PRO A 510 -24.91 4.38 1.24
CA PRO A 510 -25.76 4.55 2.41
C PRO A 510 -26.98 5.48 2.23
N PRO A 511 -26.92 6.61 1.50
CA PRO A 511 -28.11 7.43 1.27
C PRO A 511 -29.16 6.72 0.40
N GLU A 512 -28.69 5.90 -0.55
CA GLU A 512 -29.49 5.11 -1.49
C GLU A 512 -29.74 3.67 -1.03
N ALA A 513 -29.33 3.33 0.19
CA ALA A 513 -29.33 1.96 0.69
C ALA A 513 -30.75 1.37 0.70
N ILE A 514 -30.85 0.12 0.25
CA ILE A 514 -32.10 -0.61 0.14
C ILE A 514 -32.60 -1.00 1.54
N GLU A 515 -33.88 -0.80 1.83
CA GLU A 515 -34.44 -1.16 3.15
C GLU A 515 -34.34 -2.68 3.38
N LEU A 516 -33.60 -3.08 4.41
CA LEU A 516 -33.44 -4.47 4.83
C LEU A 516 -34.36 -4.78 6.01
N LYS A 517 -35.11 -5.88 5.89
CA LYS A 517 -36.08 -6.33 6.89
C LYS A 517 -35.65 -7.67 7.47
N VAL A 518 -36.11 -7.96 8.68
CA VAL A 518 -35.99 -9.32 9.26
C VAL A 518 -36.69 -10.30 8.32
N GLY A 519 -35.99 -11.35 7.91
CA GLY A 519 -36.43 -12.25 6.84
C GLY A 519 -35.30 -12.57 5.87
N THR A 520 -35.68 -12.91 4.63
CA THR A 520 -34.77 -13.23 3.53
C THR A 520 -34.90 -12.14 2.45
N THR A 521 -33.76 -11.67 1.95
CA THR A 521 -33.59 -10.76 0.82
C THR A 521 -32.64 -11.42 -0.17
N THR A 522 -32.92 -11.34 -1.47
CA THR A 522 -32.03 -11.85 -2.51
C THR A 522 -31.46 -10.68 -3.31
N GLY A 523 -30.23 -10.83 -3.80
CA GLY A 523 -29.59 -9.85 -4.66
C GLY A 523 -28.56 -10.49 -5.57
N ASP A 524 -28.14 -9.73 -6.56
CA ASP A 524 -27.13 -10.10 -7.53
C ASP A 524 -26.06 -9.00 -7.54
N LEU A 525 -24.78 -9.37 -7.67
CA LEU A 525 -23.64 -8.44 -7.74
C LEU A 525 -22.69 -8.88 -8.84
N GLU A 526 -22.27 -7.98 -9.71
CA GLU A 526 -21.15 -8.25 -10.62
C GLU A 526 -19.81 -8.26 -9.87
N ALA A 527 -18.74 -8.64 -10.56
CA ALA A 527 -17.38 -8.64 -10.03
C ALA A 527 -16.96 -7.25 -9.54
N GLY A 528 -16.55 -7.13 -8.28
CA GLY A 528 -16.12 -5.87 -7.67
C GLY A 528 -17.26 -4.92 -7.27
N GLU A 529 -18.52 -5.28 -7.50
CA GLU A 529 -19.66 -4.46 -7.07
C GLU A 529 -19.95 -4.61 -5.58
N GLU A 530 -20.58 -3.58 -5.03
CA GLU A 530 -21.08 -3.52 -3.67
C GLU A 530 -22.55 -3.09 -3.64
N MET A 531 -23.29 -3.57 -2.65
CA MET A 531 -24.68 -3.21 -2.40
C MET A 531 -24.89 -2.83 -0.95
N TRP A 532 -25.51 -1.67 -0.75
CA TRP A 532 -25.80 -1.13 0.57
C TRP A 532 -27.25 -1.38 0.97
N TYR A 533 -27.41 -1.88 2.18
CA TYR A 533 -28.69 -2.11 2.83
C TYR A 533 -28.82 -1.24 4.08
N LYS A 534 -30.03 -0.72 4.33
CA LYS A 534 -30.38 0.03 5.53
C LYS A 534 -31.25 -0.82 6.43
N PHE A 535 -30.75 -1.16 7.60
CA PHE A 535 -31.46 -1.93 8.60
C PHE A 535 -31.88 -1.05 9.78
N VAL A 536 -33.17 -1.10 10.14
CA VAL A 536 -33.71 -0.45 11.34
C VAL A 536 -34.62 -1.44 12.03
N TYR A 537 -34.29 -1.80 13.28
CA TYR A 537 -35.15 -2.66 14.08
C TYR A 537 -36.02 -1.84 15.03
N SER A 538 -37.33 -2.03 14.93
CA SER A 538 -38.30 -1.52 15.89
C SER A 538 -39.38 -2.58 16.12
N ASP A 539 -39.29 -3.30 17.24
CA ASP A 539 -40.39 -4.13 17.72
C ASP A 539 -41.10 -3.40 18.87
N PRO A 540 -42.36 -2.97 18.69
CA PRO A 540 -43.08 -2.27 19.75
C PRO A 540 -43.41 -3.16 20.97
N SER A 541 -43.29 -4.49 20.84
CA SER A 541 -43.58 -5.44 21.92
C SER A 541 -42.38 -5.77 22.81
N ASP A 542 -41.16 -5.50 22.35
CA ASP A 542 -39.94 -5.73 23.12
C ASP A 542 -39.52 -4.47 23.90
N GLU A 543 -39.45 -4.57 25.22
CA GLU A 543 -38.97 -3.48 26.09
C GLU A 543 -37.45 -3.43 26.20
N SER A 544 -36.73 -4.42 25.64
CA SER A 544 -35.26 -4.43 25.63
C SER A 544 -34.70 -3.28 24.77
N ALA A 545 -33.58 -2.71 25.20
CA ALA A 545 -32.87 -1.70 24.43
C ALA A 545 -31.96 -2.32 23.35
N ASP A 546 -31.54 -3.57 23.56
CA ASP A 546 -30.57 -4.30 22.75
C ASP A 546 -31.14 -5.69 22.44
N GLN A 547 -31.16 -6.09 21.17
CA GLN A 547 -31.65 -7.38 20.70
C GLN A 547 -30.53 -8.11 19.96
N ASP A 548 -30.39 -9.42 20.21
CA ASP A 548 -29.43 -10.27 19.51
C ASP A 548 -29.94 -10.59 18.10
N PHE A 549 -29.09 -10.36 17.10
CA PHE A 549 -29.35 -10.66 15.70
C PHE A 549 -28.32 -11.62 15.14
N ILE A 550 -28.77 -12.38 14.15
CA ILE A 550 -27.91 -13.16 13.27
C ILE A 550 -28.18 -12.76 11.82
N PHE A 551 -27.10 -12.42 11.12
CA PHE A 551 -27.09 -12.13 9.69
C PHE A 551 -26.38 -13.29 9.00
N TYR A 552 -27.05 -13.90 8.04
CA TYR A 552 -26.50 -14.94 7.19
C TYR A 552 -26.44 -14.42 5.77
N MET A 553 -25.35 -14.67 5.08
CA MET A 553 -25.33 -14.58 3.63
C MET A 553 -24.99 -15.96 3.08
N THR A 554 -25.83 -16.44 2.18
CA THR A 554 -25.62 -17.68 1.45
C THR A 554 -25.45 -17.30 -0.01
N ASN A 555 -24.29 -17.59 -0.58
CA ASN A 555 -24.07 -17.43 -2.01
C ASN A 555 -24.22 -18.77 -2.72
N THR A 556 -24.57 -18.71 -4.00
CA THR A 556 -24.60 -19.89 -4.87
C THR A 556 -23.45 -19.83 -5.85
N PRO A 557 -22.28 -20.44 -5.57
CA PRO A 557 -21.29 -20.66 -6.60
C PRO A 557 -21.50 -22.02 -7.30
N LEU A 558 -21.01 -22.10 -8.54
CA LEU A 558 -20.84 -23.34 -9.31
C LEU A 558 -19.60 -24.16 -8.86
N ASP A 559 -18.70 -23.60 -8.03
CA ASP A 559 -17.49 -24.24 -7.49
C ASP A 559 -17.05 -23.73 -6.09
N ASP A 560 -16.25 -24.52 -5.37
CA ASP A 560 -15.80 -24.25 -3.97
C ASP A 560 -14.84 -23.05 -3.81
N ILE A 561 -14.26 -22.54 -4.91
CA ILE A 561 -13.23 -21.49 -4.87
C ILE A 561 -13.92 -20.12 -4.78
N ARG A 562 -14.94 -19.89 -5.61
CA ARG A 562 -15.69 -18.62 -5.65
C ARG A 562 -16.48 -18.32 -4.39
N ALA A 563 -16.85 -19.37 -3.65
CA ALA A 563 -17.67 -19.24 -2.46
C ALA A 563 -17.08 -18.27 -1.42
N ARG A 564 -15.75 -18.16 -1.34
CA ARG A 564 -15.03 -17.38 -0.32
C ARG A 564 -14.88 -15.90 -0.62
N HIS A 565 -15.43 -15.42 -1.75
CA HIS A 565 -15.18 -14.07 -2.24
C HIS A 565 -16.36 -13.11 -2.01
N ALA A 566 -17.38 -13.53 -1.27
CA ALA A 566 -18.48 -12.66 -0.87
C ALA A 566 -18.49 -12.50 0.65
N ASP A 567 -18.45 -11.25 1.11
CA ASP A 567 -18.53 -10.91 2.52
C ASP A 567 -19.50 -9.74 2.74
N PHE A 568 -19.82 -9.48 4.00
CA PHE A 568 -20.58 -8.31 4.38
C PHE A 568 -20.08 -7.72 5.69
N GLU A 569 -20.30 -6.41 5.84
CA GLU A 569 -19.92 -5.62 7.01
C GLU A 569 -21.09 -4.80 7.51
N ILE A 570 -21.16 -4.60 8.83
CA ILE A 570 -22.24 -3.85 9.47
C ILE A 570 -21.68 -2.56 10.08
N TYR A 571 -22.23 -1.43 9.70
CA TYR A 571 -21.83 -0.10 10.14
C TYR A 571 -22.94 0.58 10.94
N PRO A 572 -22.63 1.24 12.07
CA PRO A 572 -23.61 2.03 12.79
C PRO A 572 -23.93 3.31 12.00
N GLY A 573 -25.21 3.69 11.91
CA GLY A 573 -25.64 4.88 11.18
C GLY A 573 -25.06 6.20 11.70
N SER A 574 -24.49 6.20 12.91
CA SER A 574 -23.72 7.33 13.43
C SER A 574 -22.49 7.65 12.58
N GLN A 575 -21.94 6.70 11.83
CA GLN A 575 -20.79 6.88 10.94
C GLN A 575 -21.17 7.36 9.53
N LEU A 576 -22.46 7.55 9.21
CA LEU A 576 -22.90 8.03 7.89
C LEU A 576 -22.20 9.33 7.47
N HIS A 577 -21.89 10.21 8.43
CA HIS A 577 -21.18 11.46 8.17
C HIS A 577 -19.75 11.26 7.67
N LEU A 578 -19.07 10.16 8.03
CA LEU A 578 -17.74 9.81 7.51
C LEU A 578 -17.85 9.35 6.04
N TRP A 579 -18.86 8.53 5.73
CA TRP A 579 -19.14 8.13 4.34
C TRP A 579 -19.47 9.35 3.45
N VAL A 580 -20.34 10.26 3.92
CA VAL A 580 -20.69 11.48 3.17
C VAL A 580 -19.47 12.40 2.96
N ARG A 581 -18.47 12.34 3.85
CA ARG A 581 -17.19 13.04 3.69
C ARG A 581 -16.21 12.30 2.77
N GLY A 582 -16.58 11.16 2.21
CA GLY A 582 -15.69 10.36 1.39
C GLY A 582 -14.59 9.64 2.20
N THR A 583 -14.52 9.79 3.51
CA THR A 583 -13.53 9.08 4.36
C THR A 583 -14.00 7.66 4.68
N VAL A 584 -14.29 6.88 3.62
CA VAL A 584 -14.86 5.54 3.74
C VAL A 584 -13.89 4.57 4.42
N ASP A 585 -12.59 4.81 4.29
CA ASP A 585 -11.54 4.03 4.98
C ASP A 585 -11.49 4.30 6.50
N GLU A 586 -12.17 5.34 6.98
CA GLU A 586 -12.34 5.62 8.42
C GLU A 586 -13.62 4.97 8.99
N LEU A 587 -14.42 4.30 8.16
CA LEU A 587 -15.56 3.55 8.66
C LEU A 587 -15.05 2.35 9.47
N ASP A 588 -15.53 2.24 10.70
CA ASP A 588 -15.18 1.16 11.61
C ASP A 588 -16.39 0.22 11.72
N PRO A 589 -16.38 -0.95 11.06
CA PRO A 589 -17.51 -1.85 11.08
C PRO A 589 -17.73 -2.37 12.51
N LEU A 590 -18.98 -2.40 12.94
CA LEU A 590 -19.41 -3.09 14.17
C LEU A 590 -18.97 -4.57 14.14
N GLY A 591 -18.91 -5.14 12.94
CA GLY A 591 -18.19 -6.37 12.64
C GLY A 591 -18.34 -6.76 11.17
N ALA A 592 -17.45 -7.64 10.74
CA ALA A 592 -17.49 -8.29 9.45
C ALA A 592 -18.06 -9.72 9.57
N SER A 593 -18.60 -10.23 8.46
CA SER A 593 -18.99 -11.62 8.36
C SER A 593 -17.80 -12.55 8.53
N ALA A 594 -18.03 -13.73 9.12
CA ALA A 594 -17.06 -14.79 9.22
C ALA A 594 -17.61 -16.07 8.57
N PRO A 595 -16.77 -16.91 7.94
CA PRO A 595 -17.21 -18.20 7.43
C PRO A 595 -17.86 -19.04 8.53
N ALA A 596 -19.12 -19.45 8.32
CA ALA A 596 -19.78 -20.36 9.23
C ALA A 596 -19.13 -21.75 9.08
N THR A 597 -18.74 -22.38 10.19
CA THR A 597 -18.30 -23.78 10.17
C THR A 597 -19.43 -24.64 9.61
N PHE A 598 -19.16 -25.37 8.52
CA PHE A 598 -20.09 -26.27 7.81
C PHE A 598 -20.88 -27.15 8.79
N ALA A 599 -22.02 -26.66 9.26
CA ALA A 599 -22.89 -27.40 10.15
C ALA A 599 -23.81 -28.26 9.30
N GLN A 600 -23.30 -29.39 8.76
CA GLN A 600 -24.06 -30.45 8.06
C GLN A 600 -25.37 -29.98 7.38
N LEU A 601 -25.30 -28.92 6.59
CA LEU A 601 -26.41 -28.50 5.75
C LEU A 601 -26.44 -29.47 4.56
N ASP A 602 -27.63 -29.89 4.17
CA ASP A 602 -27.86 -30.88 3.10
C ASP A 602 -27.35 -30.42 1.71
N ASP A 603 -26.86 -29.18 1.59
CA ASP A 603 -26.28 -28.63 0.36
C ASP A 603 -24.83 -28.15 0.55
N VAL A 604 -23.90 -29.04 0.17
CA VAL A 604 -22.44 -28.85 0.25
C VAL A 604 -21.92 -27.71 -0.62
N ARG A 605 -22.75 -27.15 -1.52
CA ARG A 605 -22.33 -26.10 -2.48
C ARG A 605 -22.57 -24.69 -2.00
N SER A 606 -23.30 -24.52 -0.90
CA SER A 606 -23.61 -23.20 -0.37
C SER A 606 -22.61 -22.83 0.72
N LEU A 607 -21.78 -21.82 0.48
CA LEU A 607 -21.00 -21.22 1.57
C LEU A 607 -21.92 -20.24 2.30
N GLN A 608 -21.90 -20.35 3.63
CA GLN A 608 -22.61 -19.42 4.49
C GLN A 608 -21.57 -18.61 5.27
N VAL A 609 -21.63 -17.28 5.11
CA VAL A 609 -20.94 -16.36 6.01
C VAL A 609 -21.95 -15.79 7.02
N LEU A 610 -21.48 -15.53 8.23
CA LEU A 610 -22.29 -15.27 9.40
C LEU A 610 -21.75 -14.07 10.17
N TRP A 611 -22.65 -13.23 10.63
CA TRP A 611 -22.38 -12.29 11.72
C TRP A 611 -23.42 -12.48 12.81
N SER A 612 -23.00 -12.41 14.07
CA SER A 612 -23.88 -12.48 15.24
C SER A 612 -23.48 -11.41 16.24
N GLY A 613 -24.45 -10.63 16.72
CA GLY A 613 -24.19 -9.58 17.69
C GLY A 613 -25.44 -8.85 18.13
N GLN A 614 -25.27 -7.95 19.10
CA GLN A 614 -26.35 -7.14 19.66
C GLN A 614 -26.50 -5.83 18.89
N LEU A 615 -27.73 -5.52 18.48
CA LEU A 615 -28.08 -4.25 17.85
C LEU A 615 -29.08 -3.50 18.72
N LYS A 616 -28.92 -2.17 18.77
CA LYS A 616 -29.78 -1.28 19.54
C LYS A 616 -31.10 -1.06 18.82
N LYS A 617 -32.19 -1.08 19.58
CA LYS A 617 -33.52 -0.73 19.09
C LYS A 617 -33.53 0.72 18.56
N GLU A 618 -34.30 0.93 17.49
CA GLU A 618 -34.48 2.23 16.82
C GLU A 618 -33.18 2.90 16.30
N HIS A 619 -32.06 2.18 16.29
CA HIS A 619 -30.84 2.65 15.64
C HIS A 619 -30.82 2.22 14.17
N VAL A 620 -30.27 3.09 13.34
CA VAL A 620 -30.01 2.81 11.92
C VAL A 620 -28.67 2.09 11.82
N TYR A 621 -28.65 1.00 11.07
CA TYR A 621 -27.44 0.29 10.67
C TYR A 621 -27.38 0.22 9.16
N TYR A 622 -26.17 0.25 8.62
CA TYR A 622 -25.90 0.04 7.21
C TYR A 622 -25.16 -1.27 7.04
N VAL A 623 -25.63 -2.13 6.16
CA VAL A 623 -24.99 -3.40 5.84
C VAL A 623 -24.44 -3.29 4.43
N LYS A 624 -23.12 -3.40 4.30
CA LYS A 624 -22.42 -3.39 3.02
C LYS A 624 -22.18 -4.84 2.61
N VAL A 625 -22.79 -5.28 1.51
CA VAL A 625 -22.49 -6.58 0.89
C VAL A 625 -21.60 -6.31 -0.30
N TYR A 626 -20.51 -7.05 -0.47
CA TYR A 626 -19.58 -6.82 -1.58
C TYR A 626 -19.05 -8.13 -2.15
N ASN A 627 -18.81 -8.10 -3.46
CA ASN A 627 -18.30 -9.22 -4.23
C ASN A 627 -16.84 -8.98 -4.61
N HIS A 628 -15.92 -9.66 -3.93
CA HIS A 628 -14.49 -9.65 -4.27
C HIS A 628 -14.11 -10.62 -5.40
N ASP A 629 -15.08 -11.35 -5.97
CA ASP A 629 -14.80 -12.33 -7.00
C ASP A 629 -14.62 -11.70 -8.38
N ILE A 630 -14.09 -12.50 -9.32
CA ILE A 630 -13.91 -12.14 -10.74
C ILE A 630 -15.20 -12.33 -11.57
N GLY A 631 -16.30 -12.78 -10.98
CA GLY A 631 -17.55 -13.05 -11.69
C GLY A 631 -18.81 -12.66 -10.90
N PRO A 632 -19.98 -12.73 -11.55
CA PRO A 632 -21.25 -12.38 -10.91
C PRO A 632 -21.59 -13.34 -9.77
N LEU A 633 -22.28 -12.81 -8.77
CA LEU A 633 -22.64 -13.44 -7.52
C LEU A 633 -24.13 -13.26 -7.26
N GLU A 634 -24.88 -14.36 -7.24
CA GLU A 634 -26.23 -14.40 -6.68
C GLU A 634 -26.15 -14.76 -5.19
N TYR A 635 -26.83 -13.99 -4.33
CA TYR A 635 -26.83 -14.22 -2.89
C TYR A 635 -28.23 -14.15 -2.26
N GLU A 636 -28.42 -14.98 -1.24
CA GLU A 636 -29.53 -14.91 -0.28
C GLU A 636 -29.00 -14.33 1.05
N PHE A 637 -29.48 -13.16 1.41
CA PHE A 637 -29.19 -12.47 2.66
C PHE A 637 -30.34 -12.64 3.66
N LYS A 638 -30.07 -13.24 4.82
CA LYS A 638 -31.09 -13.59 5.81
C LYS A 638 -30.79 -13.01 7.18
N VAL A 639 -31.74 -12.25 7.72
CA VAL A 639 -31.65 -11.63 9.05
C VAL A 639 -32.64 -12.31 10.00
N LYS A 640 -32.17 -12.76 11.17
CA LYS A 640 -32.99 -13.37 12.23
C LYS A 640 -32.72 -12.72 13.57
N THR A 641 -33.74 -12.61 14.41
CA THR A 641 -33.60 -12.36 15.85
C THR A 641 -33.26 -13.68 16.56
N GLN A 642 -32.37 -13.66 17.54
CA GLN A 642 -32.14 -14.82 18.42
C GLN A 642 -33.20 -14.94 19.50
#